data_AF-A0A936T572-F1
#
_entry.id   AF-A0A936T572-F1
#
_cell.length_a   1.000
_cell.length_b   1.000
_cell.length_c   1.000
_cell.angle_alpha   90.00
_cell.angle_beta   90.00
_cell.angle_gamma   90.00
#
_symmetry.space_group_name_H-M   'P 1'
#
loop_
_entity.id
_entity.type
_entity.pdbx_description
1 polymer ?
#
loop_
_entity_poly.entity_id
_entity_poly.type
_entity_poly.pdbx_seq_one_letter_code
_entity_poly.pdbx_strand_id
1 'polypeptide(L)'
;MNPEADKLYQLLPALYRIRDAEQGSALRALCEVLAEDIAVLRENLDQLYDDQFIETCADWVAPYIGDMIGYRTLHAVTERTRSARAEVANTIAYRRRKGTATVLEQLARDVTGWNARVVEFFQSLETSQYMNHVRPTNLTTVDLRNWEALERRDTAFNQIAHSVDMRRIESQQGRYNIPNIGLLLWRLDAFAVRRSPAFRVDDERFLFSTLGSNQQLFTRPQSETDITHLAEPLNVPEPISRRVLDKYLGQYYGPQLSLFLEADNLDTSIGKVQVCNLSDDEATWAHLPVSKISIDPVLGRIAVPPGTPPVNLRVTYHYGFSMPTGGGSYERGKTFALGGGFASVSQGQSLQAALTATQAGGIVQIDDSGRYAESLSLNIPAAAKVEVRAANEHRPTLVLNGDWTITLTPGAELTLHGLLITGGRLRVVAAGAVGTRILRFRHCTLVPGLSLTGEGEPVSPSAPSLVIEREGTTVEIDHCLLGSLRAVDNTDVSITNSLVDATAPTGVAYAALDGLGAGGVLSIVNCTVMGKVHTKRLALASNTIFAAALTNGDSWSHPVWSDQNQQGCCRFSFVPLNSIVPRRYRCQPDLAVDAALLEADLPKGSLTGPETQAITLAKQARVRPAFTARRYGQAAYGQLAGHCPEEIRRGADDESEMGVFHDVFAPQREDNLTIRLQEYLRFGLEAGLFHAT
;
A
#
# COMPACT_ATOMS: atom_id res chain seq x y z
N MET A 1 16.91 -35.25 -16.18
CA MET A 1 16.64 -36.65 -15.77
C MET A 1 15.60 -36.59 -14.68
N ASN A 2 14.42 -37.17 -14.93
CA ASN A 2 13.33 -37.22 -13.95
C ASN A 2 13.62 -38.37 -12.96
N PRO A 3 13.87 -38.10 -11.66
CA PRO A 3 14.24 -39.12 -10.69
C PRO A 3 13.14 -40.18 -10.46
N GLU A 4 11.87 -39.85 -10.69
CA GLU A 4 10.77 -40.81 -10.59
C GLU A 4 10.75 -41.76 -11.81
N ALA A 5 11.08 -41.27 -13.00
CA ALA A 5 11.19 -42.10 -14.21
C ALA A 5 12.30 -43.14 -14.09
N ASP A 6 13.44 -42.76 -13.50
CA ASP A 6 14.54 -43.68 -13.27
C ASP A 6 14.18 -44.76 -12.23
N LYS A 7 13.46 -44.40 -11.16
CA LYS A 7 12.93 -45.39 -10.19
C LYS A 7 11.95 -46.37 -10.87
N LEU A 8 11.02 -45.86 -11.68
CA LEU A 8 10.02 -46.68 -12.36
C LEU A 8 10.69 -47.65 -13.36
N TYR A 9 11.66 -47.15 -14.13
CA TYR A 9 12.43 -47.96 -15.05
C TYR A 9 13.25 -49.04 -14.32
N GLN A 10 13.81 -48.72 -13.15
CA GLN A 10 14.56 -49.68 -12.34
C GLN A 10 13.71 -50.82 -11.77
N LEU A 11 12.40 -50.62 -11.59
CA LEU A 11 11.46 -51.67 -11.18
C LEU A 11 11.24 -52.72 -12.28
N LEU A 12 11.60 -52.42 -13.54
CA LEU A 12 11.51 -53.39 -14.63
C LEU A 12 12.64 -54.43 -14.54
N PRO A 13 12.35 -55.72 -14.83
CA PRO A 13 13.37 -56.76 -14.88
C PRO A 13 14.51 -56.38 -15.84
N ALA A 14 15.75 -56.70 -15.44
CA ALA A 14 16.95 -56.29 -16.18
C ALA A 14 16.96 -56.71 -17.66
N LEU A 15 16.36 -57.86 -17.99
CA LEU A 15 16.24 -58.35 -19.37
C LEU A 15 15.51 -57.36 -20.30
N TYR A 16 14.46 -56.70 -19.82
CA TYR A 16 13.69 -55.74 -20.63
C TYR A 16 14.42 -54.41 -20.76
N ARG A 17 15.14 -53.97 -19.72
CA ARG A 17 15.97 -52.76 -19.77
C ARG A 17 17.13 -52.86 -20.76
N ILE A 18 17.78 -54.03 -20.80
CA ILE A 18 18.89 -54.29 -21.75
C ILE A 18 18.37 -54.24 -23.19
N ARG A 19 17.24 -54.91 -23.47
CA ARG A 19 16.62 -54.91 -24.81
C ARG A 19 16.13 -53.54 -25.24
N ASP A 20 15.59 -52.76 -24.30
CA ASP A 20 15.11 -51.41 -24.58
C ASP A 20 16.28 -50.46 -24.91
N ALA A 21 17.40 -50.57 -24.19
CA ALA A 21 18.62 -49.83 -24.52
C ALA A 21 19.15 -50.17 -25.93
N GLU A 22 19.04 -51.43 -26.35
CA GLU A 22 19.40 -51.89 -27.70
C GLU A 22 18.42 -51.41 -28.79
N GLN A 23 17.16 -51.12 -28.44
CA GLN A 23 16.07 -50.74 -29.36
C GLN A 23 15.70 -49.25 -29.30
N GLY A 24 16.61 -48.39 -28.83
CA GLY A 24 16.41 -46.94 -28.87
C GLY A 24 15.63 -46.35 -27.69
N SER A 25 15.50 -47.08 -26.58
CA SER A 25 14.95 -46.61 -25.29
C SER A 25 13.49 -46.13 -25.30
N ALA A 26 12.65 -46.72 -26.15
CA ALA A 26 11.23 -46.37 -26.25
C ALA A 26 10.43 -46.69 -24.95
N LEU A 27 10.78 -47.77 -24.25
CA LEU A 27 10.16 -48.13 -22.97
C LEU A 27 10.58 -47.14 -21.87
N ARG A 28 11.82 -46.65 -21.88
CA ARG A 28 12.25 -45.57 -20.99
C ARG A 28 11.47 -44.28 -21.25
N ALA A 29 11.28 -43.89 -22.51
CA ALA A 29 10.46 -42.73 -22.85
C ALA A 29 9.00 -42.89 -22.38
N LEU A 30 8.42 -44.10 -22.49
CA LEU A 30 7.10 -44.39 -21.91
C LEU A 30 7.10 -44.30 -20.38
N CYS A 31 8.15 -44.77 -19.71
CA CYS A 31 8.29 -44.63 -18.25
C CYS A 31 8.44 -43.16 -17.82
N GLU A 32 9.07 -42.31 -18.64
CA GLU A 32 9.16 -40.87 -18.40
C GLU A 32 7.78 -40.22 -18.42
N VAL A 33 6.95 -40.52 -19.43
CA VAL A 33 5.56 -40.03 -19.50
C VAL A 33 4.72 -40.53 -18.33
N LEU A 34 4.80 -41.82 -18.00
CA LEU A 34 4.07 -42.39 -16.85
C LEU A 34 4.53 -41.79 -15.51
N ALA A 35 5.81 -41.44 -15.39
CA ALA A 35 6.35 -40.82 -14.18
C ALA A 35 5.85 -39.40 -13.97
N GLU A 36 5.48 -38.66 -15.02
CA GLU A 36 4.85 -37.34 -14.89
C GLU A 36 3.48 -37.46 -14.20
N ASP A 37 2.62 -38.38 -14.65
CA ASP A 37 1.31 -38.62 -14.04
C ASP A 37 1.42 -39.15 -12.60
N ILE A 38 2.39 -40.04 -12.34
CA ILE A 38 2.64 -40.56 -10.98
C ILE A 38 3.16 -39.46 -10.06
N ALA A 39 3.99 -38.54 -10.55
CA ALA A 39 4.46 -37.40 -9.77
C ALA A 39 3.29 -36.50 -9.38
N VAL A 40 2.36 -36.21 -10.31
CA VAL A 40 1.13 -35.44 -10.03
C VAL A 40 0.26 -36.16 -8.98
N LEU A 41 0.10 -37.49 -9.09
CA LEU A 41 -0.66 -38.25 -8.10
C LEU A 41 0.01 -38.20 -6.71
N ARG A 42 1.34 -38.34 -6.67
CA ARG A 42 2.11 -38.28 -5.43
C ARG A 42 1.99 -36.91 -4.78
N GLU A 43 2.13 -35.84 -5.54
CA GLU A 43 1.94 -34.46 -5.06
C GLU A 43 0.53 -34.26 -4.49
N ASN A 44 -0.51 -34.77 -5.16
CA ASN A 44 -1.87 -34.73 -4.64
C ASN A 44 -2.05 -35.54 -3.34
N LEU A 45 -1.38 -36.69 -3.20
CA LEU A 45 -1.42 -37.49 -1.98
C LEU A 45 -0.68 -36.80 -0.84
N ASP A 46 0.48 -36.21 -1.11
CA ASP A 46 1.24 -35.44 -0.14
C ASP A 46 0.41 -34.22 0.32
N GLN A 47 -0.23 -33.50 -0.61
CA GLN A 47 -1.15 -32.41 -0.30
C GLN A 47 -2.35 -32.89 0.54
N LEU A 48 -2.89 -34.09 0.29
CA LEU A 48 -4.00 -34.64 1.09
C LEU A 48 -3.57 -34.98 2.52
N TYR A 49 -2.32 -35.36 2.74
CA TYR A 49 -1.77 -35.48 4.10
C TYR A 49 -1.57 -34.10 4.74
N ASP A 50 -1.04 -33.14 3.99
CA ASP A 50 -0.87 -31.76 4.46
C ASP A 50 -2.22 -31.11 4.81
N ASP A 51 -3.30 -31.48 4.12
CA ASP A 51 -4.68 -31.03 4.35
C ASP A 51 -5.26 -31.45 5.71
N GLN A 52 -4.59 -32.37 6.43
CA GLN A 52 -5.00 -32.77 7.77
C GLN A 52 -4.53 -31.80 8.87
N PHE A 53 -3.58 -30.93 8.58
CA PHE A 53 -2.99 -30.00 9.55
C PHE A 53 -3.26 -28.55 9.14
N ILE A 54 -3.70 -27.71 10.08
CA ILE A 54 -4.12 -26.33 9.78
C ILE A 54 -2.97 -25.45 9.26
N GLU A 55 -1.73 -25.80 9.62
CA GLU A 55 -0.53 -25.08 9.21
C GLU A 55 -0.20 -25.31 7.72
N THR A 56 -0.44 -26.53 7.23
CA THR A 56 -0.01 -27.00 5.90
C THR A 56 -1.16 -27.19 4.91
N CYS A 57 -2.42 -27.23 5.38
CA CYS A 57 -3.57 -27.49 4.53
C CYS A 57 -3.73 -26.46 3.41
N ALA A 58 -4.39 -26.83 2.32
CA ALA A 58 -4.85 -25.87 1.34
C ALA A 58 -5.87 -24.90 1.96
N ASP A 59 -5.94 -23.67 1.45
CA ASP A 59 -6.78 -22.61 2.03
C ASP A 59 -8.27 -22.97 2.06
N TRP A 60 -8.73 -23.71 1.04
CA TRP A 60 -10.12 -24.17 0.96
C TRP A 60 -10.47 -25.23 2.00
N VAL A 61 -9.48 -25.91 2.61
CA VAL A 61 -9.69 -26.94 3.64
C VAL A 61 -9.86 -26.34 5.03
N ALA A 62 -9.24 -25.18 5.30
CA ALA A 62 -9.22 -24.55 6.61
C ALA A 62 -10.62 -24.34 7.23
N PRO A 63 -11.68 -23.93 6.49
CA PRO A 63 -13.04 -23.86 7.02
C PRO A 63 -13.60 -25.19 7.53
N TYR A 64 -13.27 -26.31 6.88
CA TYR A 64 -13.75 -27.65 7.27
C TYR A 64 -13.09 -28.10 8.57
N ILE A 65 -11.79 -27.82 8.74
CA ILE A 65 -11.10 -28.04 10.02
C ILE A 65 -11.73 -27.16 11.11
N GLY A 66 -12.05 -25.92 10.76
CA GLY A 66 -12.76 -24.98 11.63
C GLY A 66 -14.12 -25.51 12.12
N ASP A 67 -14.91 -26.11 11.24
CA ASP A 67 -16.25 -26.61 11.61
C ASP A 67 -16.18 -27.68 12.72
N MET A 68 -15.15 -28.54 12.71
CA MET A 68 -14.92 -29.53 13.77
C MET A 68 -14.72 -28.92 15.15
N ILE A 69 -14.17 -27.70 15.22
CA ILE A 69 -13.97 -26.96 16.47
C ILE A 69 -15.06 -25.89 16.68
N GLY A 70 -16.12 -25.89 15.87
CA GLY A 70 -17.22 -24.94 15.94
C GLY A 70 -16.81 -23.50 15.59
N TYR A 71 -15.83 -23.34 14.72
CA TYR A 71 -15.49 -22.06 14.10
C TYR A 71 -16.53 -21.73 13.02
N ARG A 72 -17.02 -20.49 13.02
CA ARG A 72 -17.98 -20.01 12.00
C ARG A 72 -17.26 -19.09 11.02
N THR A 73 -17.27 -19.41 9.74
CA THR A 73 -16.78 -18.49 8.70
C THR A 73 -17.63 -17.22 8.69
N LEU A 74 -16.98 -16.05 8.74
CA LEU A 74 -17.63 -14.76 8.55
C LEU A 74 -17.59 -14.36 7.07
N HIS A 75 -17.74 -13.06 6.74
CA HIS A 75 -17.71 -12.61 5.35
C HIS A 75 -16.52 -13.24 4.60
N ALA A 76 -16.80 -13.99 3.53
CA ALA A 76 -15.82 -14.75 2.73
C ALA A 76 -14.79 -13.86 1.99
N VAL A 77 -14.80 -12.55 2.24
CA VAL A 77 -13.84 -11.57 1.74
C VAL A 77 -12.44 -11.83 2.32
N THR A 78 -12.35 -12.43 3.52
CA THR A 78 -11.07 -12.86 4.09
C THR A 78 -10.36 -13.82 3.16
N GLU A 79 -11.03 -14.80 2.52
CA GLU A 79 -10.41 -15.75 1.59
C GLU A 79 -9.68 -15.10 0.40
N ARG A 80 -10.10 -13.90 -0.04
CA ARG A 80 -9.43 -13.15 -1.12
C ARG A 80 -8.21 -12.37 -0.66
N THR A 81 -8.11 -12.09 0.64
CA THR A 81 -7.10 -11.18 1.18
C THR A 81 -6.10 -11.88 2.12
N ARG A 82 -6.56 -12.86 2.91
CA ARG A 82 -5.78 -13.70 3.84
C ARG A 82 -6.45 -15.04 4.18
N SER A 83 -5.62 -16.03 4.46
CA SER A 83 -6.07 -17.36 4.87
C SER A 83 -6.75 -17.35 6.25
N ALA A 84 -7.86 -18.08 6.40
CA ALA A 84 -8.56 -18.27 7.68
C ALA A 84 -7.77 -19.13 8.69
N ARG A 85 -6.62 -19.68 8.29
CA ARG A 85 -5.80 -20.60 9.09
C ARG A 85 -5.44 -20.07 10.48
N ALA A 86 -4.99 -18.82 10.58
CA ALA A 86 -4.58 -18.24 11.86
C ALA A 86 -5.74 -18.23 12.87
N GLU A 87 -6.91 -17.78 12.42
CA GLU A 87 -8.11 -17.70 13.24
C GLU A 87 -8.59 -19.10 13.68
N VAL A 88 -8.61 -20.06 12.75
CA VAL A 88 -8.97 -21.45 13.04
C VAL A 88 -7.98 -22.08 14.02
N ALA A 89 -6.67 -21.97 13.78
CA ALA A 89 -5.62 -22.53 14.62
C ALA A 89 -5.70 -22.00 16.07
N ASN A 90 -5.99 -20.70 16.24
CA ASN A 90 -6.02 -20.06 17.55
C ASN A 90 -7.39 -20.14 18.26
N THR A 91 -8.44 -20.65 17.62
CA THR A 91 -9.82 -20.67 18.16
C THR A 91 -9.90 -21.34 19.54
N ILE A 92 -9.20 -22.47 19.75
CA ILE A 92 -9.18 -23.15 21.06
C ILE A 92 -8.49 -22.28 22.12
N ALA A 93 -7.38 -21.62 21.75
CA ALA A 93 -6.64 -20.74 22.65
C ALA A 93 -7.47 -19.52 23.08
N TYR A 94 -8.26 -18.94 22.15
CA TYR A 94 -9.18 -17.84 22.43
C TYR A 94 -10.24 -18.23 23.45
N ARG A 95 -10.88 -19.38 23.26
CA ARG A 95 -11.95 -19.84 24.14
C ARG A 95 -11.47 -20.13 25.56
N ARG A 96 -10.24 -20.64 25.71
CA ARG A 96 -9.62 -20.88 27.03
C ARG A 96 -9.35 -19.60 27.82
N ARG A 97 -9.24 -18.44 27.15
CA ARG A 97 -8.86 -17.14 27.76
C ARG A 97 -9.83 -16.02 27.39
N LYS A 98 -11.08 -16.37 27.12
CA LYS A 98 -12.12 -15.42 26.70
C LYS A 98 -12.27 -14.27 27.69
N GLY A 99 -12.46 -13.05 27.17
CA GLY A 99 -12.63 -11.84 27.96
C GLY A 99 -11.34 -11.22 28.53
N THR A 100 -10.17 -11.69 28.12
CA THR A 100 -8.88 -11.07 28.45
C THR A 100 -8.41 -10.13 27.33
N ALA A 101 -7.76 -9.01 27.69
CA ALA A 101 -7.26 -8.03 26.72
C ALA A 101 -6.32 -8.66 25.67
N THR A 102 -5.48 -9.60 26.11
CA THR A 102 -4.55 -10.36 25.27
C THR A 102 -5.25 -11.18 24.18
N VAL A 103 -6.39 -11.81 24.50
CA VAL A 103 -7.17 -12.53 23.49
C VAL A 103 -7.84 -11.58 22.51
N LEU A 104 -8.35 -10.45 22.99
CA LEU A 104 -8.98 -9.45 22.11
C LEU A 104 -7.96 -8.86 21.12
N GLU A 105 -6.70 -8.72 21.53
CA GLU A 105 -5.61 -8.22 20.68
C GLU A 105 -5.21 -9.21 19.60
N GLN A 106 -4.95 -10.46 19.99
CA GLN A 106 -4.67 -11.53 19.04
C GLN A 106 -5.85 -11.77 18.09
N LEU A 107 -7.09 -11.72 18.59
CA LEU A 107 -8.30 -11.82 17.78
C LEU A 107 -8.38 -10.68 16.76
N ALA A 108 -8.11 -9.44 17.17
CA ALA A 108 -8.07 -8.31 16.26
C ALA A 108 -7.02 -8.51 15.16
N ARG A 109 -5.82 -8.99 15.53
CA ARG A 109 -4.74 -9.28 14.59
C ARG A 109 -5.10 -10.38 13.59
N ASP A 110 -5.69 -11.47 14.07
CA ASP A 110 -6.03 -12.62 13.22
C ASP A 110 -7.22 -12.33 12.29
N VAL A 111 -8.23 -11.61 12.77
CA VAL A 111 -9.45 -11.30 12.01
C VAL A 111 -9.20 -10.20 10.98
N THR A 112 -8.51 -9.11 11.37
CA THR A 112 -8.29 -7.95 10.49
C THR A 112 -6.99 -8.05 9.70
N GLY A 113 -6.03 -8.83 10.18
CA GLY A 113 -4.66 -8.84 9.67
C GLY A 113 -3.85 -7.59 10.01
N TRP A 114 -4.41 -6.61 10.71
CA TRP A 114 -3.72 -5.40 11.14
C TRP A 114 -3.06 -5.61 12.49
N ASN A 115 -1.96 -4.88 12.74
CA ASN A 115 -1.41 -4.81 14.09
C ASN A 115 -2.43 -4.11 14.99
N ALA A 116 -2.56 -4.59 16.22
CA ALA A 116 -3.58 -4.12 17.14
C ALA A 116 -3.00 -3.93 18.54
N ARG A 117 -3.57 -2.99 19.29
CA ARG A 117 -3.31 -2.78 20.71
C ARG A 117 -4.63 -2.69 21.44
N VAL A 118 -4.81 -3.52 22.47
CA VAL A 118 -5.99 -3.45 23.32
C VAL A 118 -5.70 -2.67 24.59
N VAL A 119 -6.49 -1.63 24.83
CA VAL A 119 -6.37 -0.75 25.99
C VAL A 119 -7.60 -0.89 26.87
N GLU A 120 -7.36 -1.29 28.11
CA GLU A 120 -8.37 -1.30 29.17
C GLU A 120 -8.44 0.09 29.81
N PHE A 121 -9.37 0.94 29.36
CA PHE A 121 -9.37 2.34 29.73
C PHE A 121 -9.60 2.60 31.23
N PHE A 122 -10.20 1.64 31.95
CA PHE A 122 -10.37 1.73 33.40
C PHE A 122 -9.05 1.73 34.19
N GLN A 123 -7.95 1.26 33.59
CA GLN A 123 -6.62 1.31 34.20
C GLN A 123 -6.09 2.75 34.27
N SER A 124 -6.42 3.54 33.24
CA SER A 124 -6.04 4.95 33.09
C SER A 124 -7.10 5.93 33.60
N LEU A 125 -8.05 5.49 34.43
CA LEU A 125 -9.02 6.38 35.07
C LEU A 125 -8.45 7.01 36.33
N GLU A 126 -8.62 8.31 36.49
CA GLU A 126 -8.39 9.00 37.76
C GLU A 126 -9.24 8.37 38.87
N THR A 127 -8.60 8.06 40.00
CA THR A 127 -9.29 7.46 41.14
C THR A 127 -8.79 8.03 42.47
N SER A 128 -9.71 8.18 43.42
CA SER A 128 -9.33 8.41 44.81
C SER A 128 -8.86 7.10 45.42
N GLN A 129 -7.70 7.11 46.08
CA GLN A 129 -7.12 5.89 46.66
C GLN A 129 -8.09 5.23 47.64
N TYR A 130 -8.38 3.95 47.42
CA TYR A 130 -9.21 3.12 48.28
C TYR A 130 -8.33 2.08 48.97
N MET A 131 -8.40 1.97 50.29
CA MET A 131 -7.45 1.16 51.07
C MET A 131 -7.47 -0.35 50.73
N ASN A 132 -8.59 -0.88 50.24
CA ASN A 132 -8.65 -2.29 49.80
C ASN A 132 -8.17 -2.50 48.35
N HIS A 133 -7.91 -1.42 47.60
CA HIS A 133 -7.44 -1.47 46.22
C HIS A 133 -6.56 -0.25 45.94
N VAL A 134 -5.35 -0.25 46.50
CA VAL A 134 -4.37 0.83 46.34
C VAL A 134 -3.78 0.76 44.93
N ARG A 135 -3.75 1.89 44.22
CA ARG A 135 -3.16 2.02 42.87
C ARG A 135 -2.00 3.02 42.91
N PRO A 136 -0.81 2.61 43.34
CA PRO A 136 0.29 3.54 43.60
C PRO A 136 0.85 4.19 42.32
N THR A 137 0.65 3.56 41.16
CA THR A 137 1.13 4.02 39.86
C THR A 137 0.14 4.92 39.10
N ASN A 138 -1.13 4.96 39.54
CA ASN A 138 -2.16 5.75 38.88
C ASN A 138 -2.22 7.14 39.54
N LEU A 139 -1.41 8.05 39.00
CA LEU A 139 -1.24 9.42 39.49
C LEU A 139 -2.13 10.38 38.69
N THR A 140 -2.95 11.16 39.38
CA THR A 140 -3.79 12.21 38.77
C THR A 140 -2.94 13.34 38.17
N THR A 141 -1.79 13.64 38.78
CA THR A 141 -0.87 14.67 38.29
C THR A 141 0.22 14.06 37.41
N VAL A 142 0.40 14.62 36.22
CA VAL A 142 1.43 14.19 35.27
C VAL A 142 2.80 14.68 35.70
N ASP A 143 3.78 13.79 35.80
CA ASP A 143 5.18 14.16 36.02
C ASP A 143 5.81 14.69 34.73
N LEU A 144 6.09 16.00 34.69
CA LEU A 144 6.70 16.64 33.52
C LEU A 144 8.14 16.17 33.24
N ARG A 145 8.79 15.47 34.18
CA ARG A 145 10.11 14.87 34.00
C ARG A 145 10.05 13.49 33.34
N ASN A 146 8.91 12.81 33.40
CA ASN A 146 8.70 11.55 32.70
C ASN A 146 8.40 11.83 31.23
N TRP A 147 9.46 11.98 30.44
CA TRP A 147 9.35 12.30 29.03
C TRP A 147 8.54 11.25 28.24
N GLU A 148 8.63 9.97 28.62
CA GLU A 148 8.03 8.86 27.87
C GLU A 148 6.51 8.87 27.99
N ALA A 149 5.98 9.06 29.21
CA ALA A 149 4.53 9.22 29.39
C ALA A 149 3.98 10.43 28.62
N LEU A 150 4.73 11.54 28.55
CA LEU A 150 4.35 12.73 27.79
C LEU A 150 4.35 12.49 26.28
N GLU A 151 5.37 11.79 25.76
CA GLU A 151 5.47 11.42 24.35
C GLU A 151 4.29 10.53 23.92
N ARG A 152 3.78 9.68 24.83
CA ARG A 152 2.72 8.70 24.56
C ARG A 152 1.30 9.18 24.86
N ARG A 153 1.11 10.42 25.33
CA ARG A 153 -0.16 10.95 25.88
C ARG A 153 -1.40 10.71 25.02
N ASP A 154 -1.31 10.75 23.70
CA ASP A 154 -2.45 10.61 22.80
C ASP A 154 -2.34 9.38 21.87
N THR A 155 -1.48 8.43 22.26
CA THR A 155 -1.19 7.20 21.51
C THR A 155 -1.88 5.98 22.12
N ALA A 156 -1.74 4.82 21.48
CA ALA A 156 -2.17 3.52 22.03
C ALA A 156 -1.45 3.12 23.33
N PHE A 157 -0.29 3.74 23.62
CA PHE A 157 0.56 3.44 24.76
C PHE A 157 0.44 4.47 25.88
N ASN A 158 -0.66 5.21 25.91
CA ASN A 158 -0.91 6.22 26.92
C ASN A 158 -1.03 5.62 28.34
N GLN A 159 -0.23 6.15 29.26
CA GLN A 159 -0.23 5.76 30.67
C GLN A 159 -0.72 6.89 31.60
N ILE A 160 -1.08 8.05 31.06
CA ILE A 160 -1.57 9.19 31.83
C ILE A 160 -3.01 8.92 32.26
N ALA A 161 -3.34 9.26 33.50
CA ALA A 161 -4.70 9.16 34.02
C ALA A 161 -5.61 10.23 33.40
N HIS A 162 -6.87 9.87 33.16
CA HIS A 162 -7.91 10.76 32.62
C HIS A 162 -9.14 10.77 33.50
N SER A 163 -9.85 11.88 33.47
CA SER A 163 -11.19 11.97 34.03
C SER A 163 -12.17 11.07 33.26
N VAL A 164 -13.26 10.71 33.94
CA VAL A 164 -14.24 9.79 33.38
C VAL A 164 -15.03 10.44 32.23
N ASP A 165 -15.18 9.70 31.13
CA ASP A 165 -15.95 10.07 29.96
C ASP A 165 -17.24 9.24 29.89
N MET A 166 -18.39 9.91 29.96
CA MET A 166 -19.72 9.28 29.98
C MET A 166 -20.26 8.98 28.58
N ARG A 167 -19.57 9.39 27.51
CA ARG A 167 -20.00 9.10 26.13
C ARG A 167 -19.74 7.64 25.79
N ARG A 168 -20.55 7.10 24.88
CA ARG A 168 -20.47 5.70 24.44
C ARG A 168 -19.19 5.48 23.63
N ILE A 169 -18.50 4.38 23.91
CA ILE A 169 -17.28 4.00 23.18
C ILE A 169 -17.61 3.35 21.83
N GLU A 170 -18.75 2.67 21.73
CA GLU A 170 -19.23 2.07 20.48
C GLU A 170 -19.47 3.12 19.37
N SER A 171 -19.82 4.36 19.75
CA SER A 171 -19.94 5.49 18.81
C SER A 171 -18.61 6.24 18.59
N GLN A 172 -17.50 5.74 19.13
CA GLN A 172 -16.15 6.33 19.10
C GLN A 172 -16.04 7.72 19.75
N GLN A 173 -17.06 8.17 20.49
CA GLN A 173 -17.10 9.51 21.09
C GLN A 173 -16.57 9.57 22.52
N GLY A 174 -16.61 8.45 23.25
CA GLY A 174 -16.04 8.32 24.60
C GLY A 174 -14.96 7.24 24.67
N ARG A 175 -13.99 7.40 25.59
CA ARG A 175 -12.91 6.43 25.78
C ARG A 175 -12.76 6.01 27.23
N TYR A 176 -12.50 6.96 28.12
CA TYR A 176 -12.10 6.67 29.49
C TYR A 176 -13.29 6.38 30.41
N ASN A 177 -13.68 5.11 30.52
CA ASN A 177 -14.71 4.66 31.47
C ASN A 177 -14.44 3.20 31.91
N ILE A 178 -15.11 2.76 32.99
CA ILE A 178 -14.93 1.42 33.55
C ILE A 178 -15.27 0.29 32.56
N PRO A 179 -16.40 0.31 31.85
CA PRO A 179 -16.74 -0.77 30.91
C PRO A 179 -15.95 -0.69 29.60
N ASN A 180 -15.23 0.40 29.34
CA ASN A 180 -14.71 0.70 28.01
C ASN A 180 -13.38 -0.01 27.72
N ILE A 181 -13.35 -0.74 26.61
CA ILE A 181 -12.14 -1.31 26.01
C ILE A 181 -11.92 -0.68 24.64
N GLY A 182 -10.72 -0.15 24.42
CA GLY A 182 -10.29 0.35 23.11
C GLY A 182 -9.48 -0.68 22.35
N LEU A 183 -9.83 -0.94 21.10
CA LEU A 183 -9.00 -1.67 20.15
C LEU A 183 -8.41 -0.67 19.16
N LEU A 184 -7.12 -0.38 19.30
CA LEU A 184 -6.40 0.51 18.41
C LEU A 184 -5.75 -0.32 17.29
N LEU A 185 -6.15 -0.06 16.04
CA LEU A 185 -5.75 -0.81 14.86
C LEU A 185 -4.84 0.04 13.98
N TRP A 186 -3.70 -0.51 13.57
CA TRP A 186 -2.79 0.13 12.62
C TRP A 186 -3.16 -0.31 11.20
N ARG A 187 -3.76 0.62 10.44
CA ARG A 187 -4.04 0.44 9.01
C ARG A 187 -2.81 0.67 8.12
N LEU A 188 -1.68 1.06 8.72
CA LEU A 188 -0.38 1.20 8.08
C LEU A 188 0.47 -0.02 8.38
N ASP A 189 1.31 -0.39 7.42
CA ASP A 189 2.36 -1.39 7.57
C ASP A 189 3.74 -0.76 7.33
N ALA A 190 4.80 -1.42 7.78
CA ALA A 190 6.17 -0.95 7.70
C ALA A 190 6.90 -1.60 6.51
N PHE A 191 7.02 -0.88 5.39
CA PHE A 191 7.68 -1.36 4.19
C PHE A 191 9.19 -1.14 4.24
N ALA A 192 9.96 -2.21 4.08
CA ALA A 192 11.41 -2.20 4.20
C ALA A 192 12.08 -1.75 2.90
N VAL A 193 12.93 -0.72 2.95
CA VAL A 193 13.89 -0.40 1.89
C VAL A 193 15.24 -0.93 2.33
N ARG A 194 15.79 -1.91 1.61
CA ARG A 194 17.03 -2.60 2.00
C ARG A 194 18.22 -2.11 1.19
N ARG A 195 19.33 -1.79 1.87
CA ARG A 195 20.64 -1.47 1.28
C ARG A 195 20.58 -0.41 0.16
N SER A 196 19.66 0.54 0.25
CA SER A 196 19.51 1.59 -0.75
C SER A 196 20.55 2.69 -0.54
N PRO A 197 21.12 3.32 -1.59
CA PRO A 197 22.06 4.42 -1.40
C PRO A 197 21.38 5.62 -0.72
N ALA A 198 22.04 6.18 0.30
CA ALA A 198 21.60 7.42 0.91
C ALA A 198 21.67 8.58 -0.11
N PHE A 199 20.68 9.46 -0.09
CA PHE A 199 20.71 10.65 -0.94
C PHE A 199 21.72 11.66 -0.38
N ARG A 200 22.78 11.94 -1.15
CA ARG A 200 23.84 12.87 -0.78
C ARG A 200 23.40 14.32 -1.02
N VAL A 201 23.33 15.12 0.04
CA VAL A 201 23.11 16.58 -0.05
C VAL A 201 24.47 17.28 -0.25
N ASP A 202 25.46 16.91 0.56
CA ASP A 202 26.87 17.32 0.44
C ASP A 202 27.80 16.25 1.03
N ASP A 203 29.01 16.62 1.47
CA ASP A 203 29.99 15.69 2.02
C ASP A 203 29.63 15.20 3.44
N GLU A 204 28.75 15.93 4.15
CA GLU A 204 28.41 15.71 5.55
C GLU A 204 26.93 15.36 5.77
N ARG A 205 26.04 15.78 4.86
CA ARG A 205 24.58 15.69 5.00
C ARG A 205 23.98 14.73 3.99
N PHE A 206 23.16 13.81 4.49
CA PHE A 206 22.51 12.75 3.72
C PHE A 206 21.06 12.54 4.14
N LEU A 207 20.24 11.99 3.26
CA LEU A 207 18.83 11.62 3.52
C LEU A 207 18.60 10.13 3.31
N PHE A 208 17.70 9.54 4.09
CA PHE A 208 17.27 8.16 3.92
C PHE A 208 16.46 7.97 2.62
N SER A 209 15.63 8.95 2.25
CA SER A 209 14.82 8.89 1.02
C SER A 209 15.69 9.09 -0.22
N THR A 210 15.63 8.15 -1.17
CA THR A 210 16.30 8.28 -2.47
C THR A 210 15.74 9.40 -3.35
N LEU A 211 14.55 9.90 -3.02
CA LEU A 211 13.90 11.05 -3.67
C LEU A 211 14.46 12.40 -3.20
N GLY A 212 15.28 12.42 -2.14
CA GLY A 212 15.84 13.65 -1.59
C GLY A 212 14.85 14.48 -0.75
N SER A 213 13.78 13.86 -0.25
CA SER A 213 12.79 14.47 0.64
C SER A 213 12.92 13.97 2.09
N ASN A 214 12.44 14.75 3.05
CA ASN A 214 12.28 14.32 4.43
C ASN A 214 11.36 13.08 4.48
N GLN A 215 11.69 12.10 5.32
CA GLN A 215 10.96 10.84 5.45
C GLN A 215 10.94 10.36 6.89
N GLN A 216 9.74 10.31 7.49
CA GLN A 216 9.54 9.69 8.79
C GLN A 216 9.87 8.19 8.71
N LEU A 217 10.74 7.72 9.61
CA LEU A 217 11.11 6.32 9.77
C LEU A 217 10.12 5.59 10.67
N PHE A 218 9.84 4.33 10.35
CA PHE A 218 8.87 3.49 11.04
C PHE A 218 9.54 2.31 11.74
N THR A 219 8.91 1.84 12.81
CA THR A 219 9.29 0.64 13.53
C THR A 219 9.02 -0.59 12.67
N ARG A 220 9.98 -1.50 12.56
CA ARG A 220 9.74 -2.85 12.02
C ARG A 220 9.06 -3.67 13.12
N PRO A 221 7.78 -4.07 12.97
CA PRO A 221 7.09 -4.83 13.99
C PRO A 221 7.80 -6.15 14.25
N GLN A 222 8.07 -6.44 15.53
CA GLN A 222 8.53 -7.73 15.99
C GLN A 222 7.33 -8.58 16.39
N SER A 223 7.29 -9.84 15.93
CA SER A 223 6.23 -10.76 16.34
C SER A 223 6.31 -11.02 17.84
N GLU A 224 5.16 -10.99 18.50
CA GLU A 224 5.02 -11.46 19.88
C GLU A 224 5.34 -12.96 19.95
N THR A 225 6.01 -13.39 21.01
CA THR A 225 6.35 -14.81 21.22
C THR A 225 5.21 -15.61 21.82
N ASP A 226 4.31 -14.95 22.55
CA ASP A 226 3.23 -15.58 23.30
C ASP A 226 1.95 -14.74 23.23
N ILE A 227 0.79 -15.40 23.10
CA ILE A 227 -0.54 -14.76 23.11
C ILE A 227 -0.78 -13.94 24.39
N THR A 228 -0.07 -14.22 25.49
CA THR A 228 -0.22 -13.49 26.76
C THR A 228 0.56 -12.17 26.80
N HIS A 229 1.39 -11.89 25.79
CA HIS A 229 2.07 -10.62 25.66
C HIS A 229 1.13 -9.62 25.00
N LEU A 230 0.95 -8.47 25.65
CA LEU A 230 0.28 -7.34 25.04
C LEU A 230 1.27 -6.53 24.20
N ALA A 231 0.87 -6.13 23.00
CA ALA A 231 1.71 -5.39 22.07
C ALA A 231 2.37 -4.18 22.74
N GLU A 232 3.68 -4.07 22.55
CA GLU A 232 4.50 -2.93 22.90
C GLU A 232 4.82 -2.10 21.65
N PRO A 233 5.42 -0.89 21.78
CA PRO A 233 5.78 -0.09 20.62
C PRO A 233 6.64 -0.81 19.58
N LEU A 234 7.43 -1.81 19.98
CA LEU A 234 8.24 -2.64 19.07
C LEU A 234 7.41 -3.65 18.25
N ASN A 235 6.19 -3.97 18.68
CA ASN A 235 5.32 -4.97 18.04
C ASN A 235 4.38 -4.36 16.99
N VAL A 236 4.42 -3.04 16.81
CA VAL A 236 3.51 -2.29 15.92
C VAL A 236 4.28 -1.35 14.99
N PRO A 237 3.74 -1.03 13.81
CA PRO A 237 4.38 -0.17 12.82
C PRO A 237 4.14 1.31 13.16
N GLU A 238 4.66 1.75 14.30
CA GLU A 238 4.56 3.13 14.77
C GLU A 238 5.74 3.98 14.24
N PRO A 239 5.50 5.27 13.89
CA PRO A 239 6.59 6.21 13.59
C PRO A 239 7.56 6.34 14.76
N ILE A 240 8.86 6.29 14.47
CA ILE A 240 9.91 6.38 15.48
C ILE A 240 10.16 7.86 15.81
N SER A 241 9.95 8.23 17.08
CA SER A 241 10.28 9.58 17.56
C SER A 241 11.76 9.71 17.94
N ARG A 242 12.26 10.95 17.99
CA ARG A 242 13.66 11.24 18.33
C ARG A 242 14.04 10.71 19.72
N ARG A 243 13.19 10.94 20.72
CA ARG A 243 13.48 10.53 22.11
C ARG A 243 13.41 9.02 22.29
N VAL A 244 12.46 8.37 21.61
CA VAL A 244 12.36 6.89 21.61
C VAL A 244 13.61 6.27 21.01
N LEU A 245 14.06 6.76 19.85
CA LEU A 245 15.28 6.24 19.22
C LEU A 245 16.52 6.52 20.05
N ASP A 246 16.65 7.70 20.65
CA ASP A 246 17.79 8.07 21.50
C ASP A 246 17.90 7.15 22.71
N LYS A 247 16.78 6.95 23.42
CA LYS A 247 16.76 6.13 24.64
C LYS A 247 16.95 4.64 24.36
N TYR A 248 16.35 4.13 23.29
CA TYR A 248 16.24 2.70 22.99
C TYR A 248 17.00 2.31 21.71
N LEU A 249 18.07 3.03 21.36
CA LEU A 249 18.81 2.85 20.10
C LEU A 249 19.14 1.38 19.78
N GLY A 250 19.51 0.59 20.79
CA GLY A 250 19.84 -0.84 20.63
C GLY A 250 18.70 -1.75 20.22
N GLN A 251 17.45 -1.32 20.37
CA GLN A 251 16.26 -2.07 19.95
C GLN A 251 15.85 -1.76 18.50
N TYR A 252 16.25 -0.60 17.98
CA TYR A 252 15.84 -0.10 16.65
C TYR A 252 16.96 -0.13 15.60
N TYR A 253 18.23 -0.04 16.02
CA TYR A 253 19.37 0.11 15.13
C TYR A 253 20.17 -1.19 14.95
N GLY A 254 20.14 -1.76 13.75
CA GLY A 254 20.89 -2.97 13.39
C GLY A 254 20.42 -3.62 12.08
N PRO A 255 21.19 -4.54 11.48
CA PRO A 255 20.92 -5.08 10.14
C PRO A 255 19.54 -5.73 9.95
N GLN A 256 18.97 -6.25 11.04
CA GLN A 256 17.65 -6.91 11.04
C GLN A 256 16.61 -6.12 11.86
N LEU A 257 16.93 -4.89 12.27
CA LEU A 257 16.03 -4.05 13.06
C LEU A 257 15.34 -3.00 12.16
N SER A 258 14.81 -1.94 12.77
CA SER A 258 14.01 -0.92 12.08
C SER A 258 14.84 -0.05 11.13
N LEU A 259 16.09 0.25 11.48
CA LEU A 259 17.02 0.96 10.61
C LEU A 259 18.48 0.51 10.77
N PHE A 260 19.27 0.71 9.73
CA PHE A 260 20.70 0.39 9.72
C PHE A 260 21.46 1.22 8.69
N LEU A 261 22.68 1.63 9.02
CA LEU A 261 23.61 2.32 8.12
C LEU A 261 24.80 1.41 7.80
N GLU A 262 25.22 1.41 6.55
CA GLU A 262 26.41 0.71 6.07
C GLU A 262 27.24 1.67 5.22
N ALA A 263 28.55 1.76 5.46
CA ALA A 263 29.46 2.56 4.66
C ALA A 263 30.83 1.86 4.60
N ASP A 264 31.52 1.97 3.46
CA ASP A 264 32.74 1.19 3.22
C ASP A 264 33.94 1.71 4.03
N ASN A 265 33.96 3.00 4.37
CA ASN A 265 35.07 3.69 5.04
C ASN A 265 34.68 4.35 6.38
N LEU A 266 33.52 4.00 6.95
CA LEU A 266 33.01 4.61 8.18
C LEU A 266 32.45 3.54 9.13
N ASP A 267 32.83 3.61 10.40
CA ASP A 267 32.32 2.72 11.45
C ASP A 267 30.89 3.13 11.83
N THR A 268 29.92 2.30 11.43
CA THR A 268 28.49 2.48 11.69
C THR A 268 27.99 1.65 12.87
N SER A 269 28.89 1.14 13.72
CA SER A 269 28.50 0.43 14.95
C SER A 269 27.70 1.33 15.89
N ILE A 270 26.84 0.72 16.71
CA ILE A 270 25.92 1.44 17.59
C ILE A 270 26.61 2.48 18.49
N GLY A 271 27.85 2.24 18.93
CA GLY A 271 28.62 3.18 19.76
C GLY A 271 29.04 4.46 19.03
N LYS A 272 29.08 4.42 17.69
CA LYS A 272 29.42 5.54 16.80
C LYS A 272 28.21 6.28 16.25
N VAL A 273 27.00 5.84 16.59
CA VAL A 273 25.75 6.48 16.20
C VAL A 273 25.16 7.25 17.38
N GLN A 274 24.54 8.38 17.10
CA GLN A 274 23.76 9.16 18.05
C GLN A 274 22.50 9.69 17.38
N VAL A 275 21.50 10.03 18.18
CA VAL A 275 20.24 10.59 17.70
C VAL A 275 20.21 12.08 18.00
N CYS A 276 19.90 12.89 17.01
CA CYS A 276 19.86 14.34 17.14
C CYS A 276 18.68 14.92 16.36
N ASN A 277 18.24 16.12 16.75
CA ASN A 277 17.36 16.91 15.90
C ASN A 277 18.20 17.54 14.78
N LEU A 278 17.96 17.14 13.54
CA LEU A 278 18.65 17.67 12.35
C LEU A 278 17.72 18.57 11.53
N SER A 279 16.79 19.26 12.20
CA SER A 279 15.94 20.28 11.57
C SER A 279 16.78 21.40 10.97
N ASP A 280 16.20 22.13 10.02
CA ASP A 280 16.87 23.28 9.42
C ASP A 280 17.16 24.37 10.46
N ASP A 281 18.39 24.87 10.43
CA ASP A 281 18.88 26.00 11.22
C ASP A 281 19.59 26.95 10.25
N GLU A 282 18.84 27.96 9.81
CA GLU A 282 19.23 28.85 8.70
C GLU A 282 19.62 28.09 7.42
N ALA A 283 20.89 28.15 6.99
CA ALA A 283 21.40 27.49 5.79
C ALA A 283 21.98 26.08 6.07
N THR A 284 21.96 25.64 7.32
CA THR A 284 22.53 24.36 7.77
C THR A 284 21.49 23.53 8.53
N TRP A 285 21.91 22.39 9.08
CA TRP A 285 21.10 21.61 10.01
C TRP A 285 21.54 21.87 11.44
N ALA A 286 20.58 21.83 12.35
CA ALA A 286 20.84 21.89 13.77
C ALA A 286 21.68 20.67 14.22
N HIS A 287 22.49 20.85 15.27
CA HIS A 287 23.19 19.77 15.97
C HIS A 287 24.04 18.84 15.07
N LEU A 288 24.74 19.41 14.09
CA LEU A 288 25.70 18.66 13.29
C LEU A 288 26.77 17.98 14.18
N PRO A 289 27.16 16.74 13.85
CA PRO A 289 28.05 15.97 14.69
C PRO A 289 29.51 16.39 14.60
N VAL A 290 30.24 16.15 15.69
CA VAL A 290 31.71 16.34 15.75
C VAL A 290 32.47 15.00 15.58
N SER A 291 31.94 13.89 16.10
CA SER A 291 32.67 12.61 16.16
C SER A 291 31.84 11.33 15.96
N LYS A 292 30.51 11.45 15.94
CA LYS A 292 29.56 10.34 15.76
C LYS A 292 28.65 10.61 14.57
N ILE A 293 28.00 9.59 14.04
CA ILE A 293 26.97 9.77 13.02
C ILE A 293 25.67 10.20 13.73
N SER A 294 25.11 11.34 13.36
CA SER A 294 23.82 11.81 13.87
C SER A 294 22.68 11.34 12.96
N ILE A 295 21.64 10.77 13.54
CA ILE A 295 20.41 10.34 12.84
C ILE A 295 19.20 11.10 13.38
N ASP A 296 18.34 11.58 12.50
CA ASP A 296 17.01 12.10 12.84
C ASP A 296 15.92 11.20 12.24
N PRO A 297 15.20 10.39 13.05
CA PRO A 297 14.18 9.47 12.53
C PRO A 297 12.90 10.16 12.05
N VAL A 298 12.64 11.40 12.49
CA VAL A 298 11.42 12.12 12.13
C VAL A 298 11.55 12.74 10.74
N LEU A 299 12.72 13.30 10.44
CA LEU A 299 13.02 13.90 9.14
C LEU A 299 13.71 12.92 8.18
N GLY A 300 14.20 11.78 8.66
CA GLY A 300 14.96 10.85 7.82
C GLY A 300 16.28 11.46 7.35
N ARG A 301 16.96 12.22 8.22
CA ARG A 301 18.23 12.90 7.95
C ARG A 301 19.39 12.17 8.63
N ILE A 302 20.55 12.20 7.99
CA ILE A 302 21.80 11.62 8.47
C ILE A 302 22.88 12.68 8.32
N ALA A 303 23.60 12.98 9.41
CA ALA A 303 24.78 13.82 9.36
C ALA A 303 26.00 13.00 9.81
N VAL A 304 27.11 13.12 9.09
CA VAL A 304 28.38 12.45 9.41
C VAL A 304 29.40 13.46 9.92
N PRO A 305 30.41 13.02 10.71
CA PRO A 305 31.49 13.89 11.16
C PRO A 305 32.27 14.53 10.00
N PRO A 306 32.79 15.75 10.18
CA PRO A 306 33.56 16.44 9.15
C PRO A 306 34.88 15.71 8.82
N GLY A 307 35.33 15.84 7.56
CA GLY A 307 36.66 15.43 7.10
C GLY A 307 36.79 14.01 6.52
N THR A 308 35.77 13.16 6.58
CA THR A 308 35.77 11.85 5.89
C THR A 308 34.39 11.57 5.30
N PRO A 309 34.13 12.00 4.05
CA PRO A 309 32.85 11.70 3.41
C PRO A 309 32.68 10.18 3.23
N PRO A 310 31.49 9.63 3.50
CA PRO A 310 31.27 8.20 3.44
C PRO A 310 31.26 7.71 1.99
N VAL A 311 31.99 6.63 1.75
CA VAL A 311 32.00 5.91 0.48
C VAL A 311 30.88 4.87 0.51
N ASN A 312 30.01 4.92 -0.50
CA ASN A 312 28.87 4.01 -0.66
C ASN A 312 27.98 3.90 0.60
N LEU A 313 27.58 5.04 1.18
CA LEU A 313 26.62 5.05 2.28
C LEU A 313 25.29 4.42 1.83
N ARG A 314 24.98 3.25 2.39
CA ARG A 314 23.73 2.51 2.17
C ARG A 314 22.91 2.54 3.45
N VAL A 315 21.60 2.59 3.27
CA VAL A 315 20.62 2.62 4.34
C VAL A 315 19.64 1.46 4.18
N THR A 316 19.32 0.84 5.31
CA THR A 316 18.15 0.00 5.46
C THR A 316 17.20 0.70 6.40
N TYR A 317 15.94 0.88 6.01
CA TYR A 317 14.94 1.57 6.83
C TYR A 317 13.53 1.13 6.47
N HIS A 318 12.56 1.46 7.30
CA HIS A 318 11.15 1.19 7.03
C HIS A 318 10.36 2.49 6.94
N TYR A 319 9.40 2.54 6.01
CA TYR A 319 8.44 3.63 5.88
C TYR A 319 7.01 3.10 6.00
N GLY A 320 6.12 3.90 6.57
CA GLY A 320 4.71 3.54 6.71
C GLY A 320 3.95 3.68 5.39
N PHE A 321 3.13 2.69 5.04
CA PHE A 321 2.18 2.79 3.93
C PHE A 321 1.01 1.80 4.11
N SER A 322 -0.15 2.03 3.47
CA SER A 322 -1.37 1.27 3.79
C SER A 322 -1.49 -0.10 3.10
N MET A 323 -0.88 -0.29 1.92
CA MET A 323 -0.95 -1.56 1.19
C MET A 323 0.20 -1.71 0.17
N PRO A 324 0.52 -2.93 -0.29
CA PRO A 324 1.49 -3.15 -1.37
C PRO A 324 1.03 -2.50 -2.71
N THR A 325 1.45 -1.27 -2.98
CA THR A 325 1.19 -0.56 -4.24
C THR A 325 2.37 0.33 -4.64
N GLY A 326 2.48 0.66 -5.92
CA GLY A 326 3.59 1.45 -6.47
C GLY A 326 4.94 0.69 -6.52
N GLY A 327 6.03 1.40 -6.77
CA GLY A 327 7.39 0.83 -6.87
C GLY A 327 8.01 0.44 -5.54
N GLY A 328 7.22 -0.08 -4.58
CA GLY A 328 7.67 -0.39 -3.22
C GLY A 328 8.47 -1.69 -3.11
N SER A 329 9.06 -1.92 -1.94
CA SER A 329 9.79 -3.14 -1.59
C SER A 329 8.88 -4.11 -0.84
N TYR A 330 8.20 -4.97 -1.58
CA TYR A 330 7.29 -6.01 -1.08
C TYR A 330 7.20 -7.17 -2.09
N GLU A 331 6.60 -8.29 -1.67
CA GLU A 331 6.41 -9.45 -2.52
C GLU A 331 5.46 -9.16 -3.69
N ARG A 332 5.97 -9.35 -4.90
CA ARG A 332 5.27 -9.18 -6.19
C ARG A 332 5.70 -10.22 -7.23
N GLY A 333 6.45 -11.25 -6.85
CA GLY A 333 6.95 -12.28 -7.77
C GLY A 333 5.84 -12.98 -8.57
N LYS A 334 4.65 -13.14 -7.96
CA LYS A 334 3.46 -13.70 -8.61
C LYS A 334 2.89 -12.85 -9.75
N THR A 335 3.27 -11.57 -9.87
CA THR A 335 2.70 -10.65 -10.88
C THR A 335 3.63 -10.39 -12.06
N PHE A 336 4.79 -11.07 -12.13
CA PHE A 336 5.72 -10.98 -13.25
C PHE A 336 5.10 -11.50 -14.54
N ALA A 337 5.24 -10.73 -15.62
CA ALA A 337 4.55 -11.00 -16.88
C ALA A 337 5.28 -12.06 -17.73
N LEU A 338 6.61 -12.06 -17.69
CA LEU A 338 7.45 -13.00 -18.43
C LEU A 338 8.29 -13.86 -17.47
N GLY A 339 8.22 -15.18 -17.67
CA GLY A 339 9.17 -16.14 -17.10
C GLY A 339 10.35 -16.38 -18.04
N GLY A 340 11.51 -16.76 -17.52
CA GLY A 340 12.71 -17.10 -18.32
C GLY A 340 13.98 -16.35 -17.91
N GLY A 341 15.00 -16.42 -18.76
CA GLY A 341 16.28 -15.72 -18.56
C GLY A 341 16.14 -14.20 -18.68
N PHE A 342 16.87 -13.46 -17.85
CA PHE A 342 16.84 -11.99 -17.80
C PHE A 342 18.26 -11.41 -17.80
N ALA A 343 18.39 -10.20 -18.35
CA ALA A 343 19.60 -9.40 -18.22
C ALA A 343 19.55 -8.67 -16.86
N SER A 344 20.49 -8.99 -15.98
CA SER A 344 20.62 -8.36 -14.66
C SER A 344 21.37 -7.03 -14.73
N VAL A 345 20.90 -6.04 -13.99
CA VAL A 345 21.53 -4.73 -13.80
C VAL A 345 21.59 -4.44 -12.30
N SER A 346 22.75 -4.00 -11.83
CA SER A 346 22.97 -3.52 -10.46
C SER A 346 23.58 -2.11 -10.45
N GLN A 347 23.59 -1.47 -9.29
CA GLN A 347 24.03 -0.11 -9.10
C GLN A 347 25.48 0.07 -9.59
N GLY A 348 25.70 1.12 -10.38
CA GLY A 348 26.99 1.40 -11.02
C GLY A 348 27.11 0.85 -12.45
N GLN A 349 26.20 -0.03 -12.89
CA GLN A 349 26.06 -0.43 -14.29
C GLN A 349 25.07 0.50 -15.01
N SER A 350 25.23 0.66 -16.32
CA SER A 350 24.32 1.48 -17.13
C SER A 350 23.03 0.72 -17.44
N LEU A 351 21.90 1.27 -16.98
CA LEU A 351 20.59 0.77 -17.33
C LEU A 351 20.31 0.96 -18.83
N GLN A 352 20.75 2.09 -19.41
CA GLN A 352 20.57 2.34 -20.84
C GLN A 352 21.25 1.27 -21.71
N ALA A 353 22.46 0.81 -21.34
CA ALA A 353 23.15 -0.23 -22.08
C ALA A 353 22.39 -1.56 -22.09
N ALA A 354 21.83 -1.95 -20.93
CA ALA A 354 20.99 -3.15 -20.81
C ALA A 354 19.68 -3.02 -21.60
N LEU A 355 19.03 -1.85 -21.53
CA LEU A 355 17.85 -1.55 -22.32
C LEU A 355 18.14 -1.68 -23.82
N THR A 356 19.27 -1.14 -24.31
CA THR A 356 19.69 -1.24 -25.70
C THR A 356 19.96 -2.69 -26.14
N ALA A 357 20.55 -3.52 -25.29
CA ALA A 357 20.81 -4.92 -25.60
C ALA A 357 19.52 -5.77 -25.70
N THR A 358 18.49 -5.43 -24.92
CA THR A 358 17.24 -6.21 -24.81
C THR A 358 16.08 -5.62 -25.64
N GLN A 359 16.33 -4.61 -26.49
CA GLN A 359 15.27 -3.97 -27.29
C GLN A 359 14.56 -4.93 -28.24
N ALA A 360 15.25 -5.97 -28.73
CA ALA A 360 14.68 -6.98 -29.62
C ALA A 360 13.71 -7.97 -28.93
N GLY A 361 13.56 -7.87 -27.61
CA GLY A 361 12.69 -8.71 -26.80
C GLY A 361 13.43 -9.34 -25.63
N GLY A 362 12.77 -9.44 -24.47
CA GLY A 362 13.32 -10.05 -23.26
C GLY A 362 13.07 -9.23 -22.00
N ILE A 363 13.77 -9.59 -20.93
CA ILE A 363 13.59 -9.02 -19.59
C ILE A 363 14.89 -8.31 -19.17
N VAL A 364 14.77 -7.05 -18.74
CA VAL A 364 15.81 -6.33 -18.00
C VAL A 364 15.39 -6.27 -16.54
N GLN A 365 16.16 -6.92 -15.66
CA GLN A 365 15.89 -6.97 -14.22
C GLN A 365 16.91 -6.14 -13.46
N ILE A 366 16.41 -5.24 -12.60
CA ILE A 366 17.24 -4.49 -11.66
C ILE A 366 17.28 -5.26 -10.33
N ASP A 367 18.47 -5.75 -9.96
CA ASP A 367 18.65 -6.70 -8.83
C ASP A 367 18.85 -6.04 -7.46
N ASP A 368 18.81 -4.72 -7.38
CA ASP A 368 18.98 -3.98 -6.13
C ASP A 368 17.98 -2.82 -5.97
N SER A 369 18.09 -2.12 -4.84
CA SER A 369 17.31 -0.91 -4.54
C SER A 369 18.14 0.37 -4.74
N GLY A 370 18.96 0.35 -5.80
CA GLY A 370 19.87 1.42 -6.19
C GLY A 370 19.17 2.66 -6.76
N ARG A 371 19.96 3.71 -6.99
CA ARG A 371 19.54 4.97 -7.61
C ARG A 371 20.25 5.15 -8.95
N TYR A 372 19.50 5.15 -10.04
CA TYR A 372 19.99 5.19 -11.42
C TYR A 372 19.67 6.54 -12.05
N ALA A 373 20.66 7.41 -12.19
CA ALA A 373 20.51 8.74 -12.77
C ALA A 373 21.04 8.77 -14.21
N GLU A 374 20.16 8.53 -15.19
CA GLU A 374 20.52 8.39 -16.60
C GLU A 374 19.47 9.07 -17.51
N SER A 375 19.87 9.43 -18.73
CA SER A 375 18.93 9.81 -19.79
C SER A 375 18.55 8.54 -20.57
N LEU A 376 17.28 8.15 -20.49
CA LEU A 376 16.81 6.88 -21.03
C LEU A 376 16.09 7.05 -22.38
N SER A 377 16.35 6.13 -23.30
CA SER A 377 15.64 6.00 -24.57
C SER A 377 15.44 4.53 -24.94
N LEU A 378 14.25 4.20 -25.43
CA LEU A 378 13.87 2.83 -25.74
C LEU A 378 13.13 2.77 -27.07
N ASN A 379 13.63 1.96 -28.00
CA ASN A 379 12.99 1.70 -29.29
C ASN A 379 12.68 0.21 -29.41
N ILE A 380 11.40 -0.16 -29.42
CA ILE A 380 10.97 -1.56 -29.46
C ILE A 380 10.48 -1.89 -30.88
N PRO A 381 11.12 -2.86 -31.56
CA PRO A 381 10.77 -3.28 -32.91
C PRO A 381 9.46 -4.06 -32.92
N ALA A 382 8.95 -4.31 -34.12
CA ALA A 382 7.59 -4.82 -34.30
C ALA A 382 7.47 -6.21 -33.69
N ALA A 383 6.34 -6.47 -33.01
CA ALA A 383 6.05 -7.71 -32.31
C ALA A 383 7.02 -8.13 -31.18
N ALA A 384 7.95 -7.26 -30.77
CA ALA A 384 8.83 -7.53 -29.64
C ALA A 384 8.14 -7.25 -28.30
N LYS A 385 8.44 -8.10 -27.30
CA LYS A 385 7.94 -7.97 -25.92
C LYS A 385 9.11 -7.67 -25.00
N VAL A 386 9.08 -6.52 -24.34
CA VAL A 386 10.13 -6.08 -23.42
C VAL A 386 9.53 -5.85 -22.05
N GLU A 387 10.14 -6.42 -21.02
CA GLU A 387 9.80 -6.16 -19.62
C GLU A 387 11.01 -5.55 -18.90
N VAL A 388 10.84 -4.36 -18.34
CA VAL A 388 11.81 -3.74 -17.44
C VAL A 388 11.25 -3.86 -16.04
N ARG A 389 11.87 -4.69 -15.21
CA ARG A 389 11.36 -5.02 -13.87
C ARG A 389 12.39 -4.81 -12.78
N ALA A 390 11.90 -4.49 -11.60
CA ALA A 390 12.67 -4.61 -10.37
C ALA A 390 12.60 -6.05 -9.84
N ALA A 391 13.73 -6.60 -9.42
CA ALA A 391 13.80 -7.87 -8.71
C ALA A 391 12.88 -7.87 -7.49
N ASN A 392 12.36 -9.03 -7.13
CA ASN A 392 11.35 -9.13 -6.08
C ASN A 392 11.81 -8.51 -4.74
N GLU A 393 10.90 -7.85 -4.01
CA GLU A 393 11.19 -7.09 -2.78
C GLU A 393 12.19 -5.91 -2.92
N HIS A 394 12.68 -5.58 -4.11
CA HIS A 394 13.57 -4.42 -4.31
C HIS A 394 12.82 -3.17 -4.78
N ARG A 395 13.37 -1.98 -4.50
CA ARG A 395 12.83 -0.67 -4.90
C ARG A 395 13.91 0.15 -5.61
N PRO A 396 14.13 -0.06 -6.92
CA PRO A 396 15.05 0.76 -7.69
C PRO A 396 14.43 2.13 -8.01
N THR A 397 15.24 3.17 -7.84
CA THR A 397 14.86 4.56 -8.13
C THR A 397 15.51 5.01 -9.43
N LEU A 398 14.70 5.23 -10.46
CA LEU A 398 15.11 5.80 -11.74
C LEU A 398 14.95 7.32 -11.71
N VAL A 399 16.06 8.04 -11.83
CA VAL A 399 16.12 9.50 -11.87
C VAL A 399 16.41 9.92 -13.31
N LEU A 400 15.39 10.41 -13.98
CA LEU A 400 15.48 10.76 -15.39
C LEU A 400 16.13 12.13 -15.55
N ASN A 401 17.26 12.18 -16.27
CA ASN A 401 17.91 13.43 -16.69
C ASN A 401 17.28 13.95 -17.99
N GLY A 402 15.97 14.22 -17.96
CA GLY A 402 15.14 14.57 -19.12
C GLY A 402 14.00 13.58 -19.36
N ASP A 403 13.32 13.71 -20.50
CA ASP A 403 12.17 12.85 -20.83
C ASP A 403 12.63 11.44 -21.23
N TRP A 404 12.05 10.40 -20.63
CA TRP A 404 12.26 9.04 -21.10
C TRP A 404 11.44 8.82 -22.37
N THR A 405 12.15 8.83 -23.50
CA THR A 405 11.55 8.71 -24.83
C THR A 405 11.37 7.23 -25.21
N ILE A 406 10.12 6.83 -25.44
CA ILE A 406 9.75 5.45 -25.78
C ILE A 406 9.12 5.44 -27.18
N THR A 407 9.74 4.71 -28.10
CA THR A 407 9.21 4.44 -29.45
C THR A 407 8.72 3.01 -29.51
N LEU A 408 7.41 2.83 -29.66
CA LEU A 408 6.77 1.52 -29.81
C LEU A 408 6.29 1.37 -31.25
N THR A 409 6.87 0.42 -31.98
CA THR A 409 6.38 0.06 -33.33
C THR A 409 5.13 -0.84 -33.23
N PRO A 410 4.37 -1.05 -34.33
CA PRO A 410 3.17 -1.89 -34.30
C PRO A 410 3.42 -3.30 -33.75
N GLY A 411 2.53 -3.76 -32.88
CA GLY A 411 2.61 -5.06 -32.20
C GLY A 411 3.59 -5.12 -31.03
N ALA A 412 4.32 -4.04 -30.73
CA ALA A 412 5.23 -4.00 -29.59
C ALA A 412 4.48 -3.98 -28.25
N GLU A 413 5.03 -4.70 -27.27
CA GLU A 413 4.56 -4.70 -25.88
C GLU A 413 5.69 -4.27 -24.95
N LEU A 414 5.46 -3.22 -24.15
CA LEU A 414 6.37 -2.79 -23.09
C LEU A 414 5.69 -2.95 -21.73
N THR A 415 6.33 -3.64 -20.80
CA THR A 415 5.91 -3.72 -19.40
C THR A 415 6.96 -3.09 -18.50
N LEU A 416 6.55 -2.11 -17.70
CA LEU A 416 7.36 -1.55 -16.62
C LEU A 416 6.81 -2.07 -15.28
N HIS A 417 7.67 -2.67 -14.46
CA HIS A 417 7.26 -3.38 -13.25
C HIS A 417 8.12 -3.04 -12.04
N GLY A 418 7.51 -2.60 -10.93
CA GLY A 418 8.23 -2.41 -9.67
C GLY A 418 9.18 -1.20 -9.63
N LEU A 419 9.02 -0.20 -10.50
CA LEU A 419 9.95 0.91 -10.65
C LEU A 419 9.46 2.19 -9.96
N LEU A 420 10.34 2.89 -9.24
CA LEU A 420 10.11 4.26 -8.78
C LEU A 420 10.80 5.23 -9.75
N ILE A 421 10.04 6.10 -10.42
CA ILE A 421 10.54 7.01 -11.44
C ILE A 421 10.31 8.47 -11.05
N THR A 422 11.37 9.28 -11.15
CA THR A 422 11.37 10.71 -10.82
C THR A 422 12.29 11.50 -11.77
N GLY A 423 12.21 12.83 -11.75
CA GLY A 423 13.09 13.76 -12.48
C GLY A 423 12.61 14.15 -13.89
N GLY A 424 11.77 13.34 -14.53
CA GLY A 424 11.28 13.59 -15.88
C GLY A 424 10.00 12.83 -16.21
N ARG A 425 9.43 13.10 -17.39
CA ARG A 425 8.21 12.44 -17.86
C ARG A 425 8.52 11.22 -18.75
N LEU A 426 7.62 10.25 -18.75
CA LEU A 426 7.63 9.18 -19.73
C LEU A 426 6.85 9.65 -20.96
N ARG A 427 7.48 9.59 -22.13
CA ARG A 427 6.92 10.10 -23.38
C ARG A 427 6.89 9.01 -24.44
N VAL A 428 5.68 8.54 -24.77
CA VAL A 428 5.46 7.68 -25.94
C VAL A 428 5.32 8.58 -27.15
N VAL A 429 6.36 8.65 -27.97
CA VAL A 429 6.44 9.61 -29.08
C VAL A 429 5.55 9.21 -30.25
N ALA A 430 5.07 10.21 -30.99
CA ALA A 430 4.28 10.05 -32.20
C ALA A 430 5.08 9.49 -33.41
N ALA A 431 6.03 8.58 -33.21
CA ALA A 431 6.84 7.96 -34.25
C ALA A 431 6.36 6.54 -34.62
N GLY A 432 6.65 6.08 -35.85
CA GLY A 432 6.38 4.72 -36.33
C GLY A 432 5.15 4.57 -37.24
N ALA A 433 4.88 3.35 -37.70
CA ALA A 433 3.73 3.01 -38.54
C ALA A 433 2.42 2.89 -37.72
N VAL A 434 1.28 3.02 -38.40
CA VAL A 434 -0.05 2.84 -37.81
C VAL A 434 -0.23 1.37 -37.39
N GLY A 435 -0.84 1.15 -36.23
CA GLY A 435 -1.06 -0.18 -35.67
C GLY A 435 -1.22 -0.14 -34.14
N THR A 436 -1.69 -1.25 -33.58
CA THR A 436 -1.89 -1.42 -32.14
C THR A 436 -0.56 -1.66 -31.42
N ARG A 437 -0.45 -1.18 -30.19
CA ARG A 437 0.71 -1.38 -29.31
C ARG A 437 0.26 -1.33 -27.85
N ILE A 438 0.97 -2.03 -26.96
CA ILE A 438 0.58 -2.16 -25.55
C ILE A 438 1.68 -1.60 -24.64
N LEU A 439 1.30 -0.74 -23.71
CA LEU A 439 2.15 -0.23 -22.64
C LEU A 439 1.53 -0.62 -21.29
N ARG A 440 2.25 -1.38 -20.49
CA ARG A 440 1.80 -1.85 -19.17
C ARG A 440 2.65 -1.24 -18.06
N PHE A 441 1.98 -0.75 -17.03
CA PHE A 441 2.57 -0.36 -15.76
C PHE A 441 2.01 -1.27 -14.67
N ARG A 442 2.90 -1.92 -13.94
CA ARG A 442 2.52 -2.75 -12.79
C ARG A 442 3.38 -2.39 -11.60
N HIS A 443 2.79 -2.10 -10.45
CA HIS A 443 3.56 -1.75 -9.24
C HIS A 443 4.60 -0.66 -9.52
N CYS A 444 4.25 0.38 -10.26
CA CYS A 444 5.16 1.47 -10.59
C CYS A 444 4.74 2.74 -9.87
N THR A 445 5.72 3.56 -9.50
CA THR A 445 5.49 4.91 -9.00
C THR A 445 6.07 5.92 -9.96
N LEU A 446 5.22 6.68 -10.63
CA LEU A 446 5.62 7.92 -11.31
C LEU A 446 5.35 9.07 -10.34
N VAL A 447 6.41 9.64 -9.76
CA VAL A 447 6.27 10.62 -8.68
C VAL A 447 5.38 11.79 -9.12
N PRO A 448 4.25 12.07 -8.41
CA PRO A 448 3.41 13.22 -8.69
C PRO A 448 4.22 14.53 -8.61
N GLY A 449 4.13 15.36 -9.64
CA GLY A 449 4.94 16.57 -9.74
C GLY A 449 6.38 16.38 -10.26
N LEU A 450 6.68 15.20 -10.84
CA LEU A 450 7.97 14.76 -11.39
C LEU A 450 9.08 14.53 -10.34
N SER A 451 9.22 15.41 -9.37
CA SER A 451 10.16 15.31 -8.26
C SER A 451 9.63 16.03 -7.02
N LEU A 452 10.26 15.77 -5.88
CA LEU A 452 9.91 16.39 -4.61
C LEU A 452 11.01 17.34 -4.15
N THR A 453 10.63 18.39 -3.42
CA THR A 453 11.55 19.21 -2.64
C THR A 453 11.98 18.48 -1.36
N GLY A 454 12.94 19.05 -0.62
CA GLY A 454 13.34 18.55 0.70
C GLY A 454 12.16 18.40 1.67
N GLU A 455 11.17 19.29 1.61
CA GLU A 455 9.96 19.24 2.45
C GLU A 455 8.85 18.35 1.89
N GLY A 456 9.11 17.64 0.79
CA GLY A 456 8.15 16.74 0.15
C GLY A 456 7.07 17.45 -0.69
N GLU A 457 7.29 18.71 -1.07
CA GLU A 457 6.40 19.41 -2.02
C GLU A 457 6.74 19.02 -3.47
N PRO A 458 5.75 18.90 -4.36
CA PRO A 458 6.01 18.65 -5.78
C PRO A 458 6.75 19.83 -6.43
N VAL A 459 7.82 19.56 -7.18
CA VAL A 459 8.59 20.59 -7.88
C VAL A 459 7.87 21.10 -9.13
N SER A 460 7.21 20.19 -9.87
CA SER A 460 6.51 20.52 -11.13
C SER A 460 5.04 20.08 -11.07
N PRO A 461 4.21 20.70 -10.21
CA PRO A 461 2.85 20.23 -9.89
C PRO A 461 1.89 20.13 -11.08
N SER A 462 2.06 20.98 -12.09
CA SER A 462 1.24 20.99 -13.31
C SER A 462 1.77 20.08 -14.43
N ALA A 463 2.98 19.54 -14.29
CA ALA A 463 3.61 18.75 -15.33
C ALA A 463 3.07 17.31 -15.35
N PRO A 464 2.82 16.74 -16.55
CA PRO A 464 2.41 15.34 -16.68
C PRO A 464 3.58 14.38 -16.52
N SER A 465 3.35 13.31 -15.76
CA SER A 465 4.31 12.23 -15.57
C SER A 465 4.29 11.22 -16.72
N LEU A 466 3.13 11.04 -17.38
CA LEU A 466 3.00 10.18 -18.56
C LEU A 466 2.34 10.95 -19.70
N VAL A 467 2.99 10.95 -20.87
CA VAL A 467 2.51 11.61 -22.09
C VAL A 467 2.48 10.59 -23.23
N ILE A 468 1.29 10.33 -23.76
CA ILE A 468 1.05 9.40 -24.86
C ILE A 468 0.66 10.20 -26.09
N GLU A 469 1.62 10.45 -26.97
CA GLU A 469 1.41 11.22 -28.21
C GLU A 469 0.98 10.33 -29.37
N ARG A 470 1.11 9.02 -29.20
CA ARG A 470 0.93 8.05 -30.28
C ARG A 470 -0.45 7.41 -30.23
N GLU A 471 -1.21 7.59 -31.30
CA GLU A 471 -2.51 6.94 -31.49
C GLU A 471 -2.40 5.41 -31.59
N GLY A 472 -3.48 4.71 -31.23
CA GLY A 472 -3.56 3.25 -31.22
C GLY A 472 -2.71 2.60 -30.11
N THR A 473 -2.41 3.36 -29.06
CA THR A 473 -1.72 2.85 -27.86
C THR A 473 -2.74 2.44 -26.82
N THR A 474 -2.69 1.18 -26.40
CA THR A 474 -3.42 0.66 -25.25
C THR A 474 -2.52 0.73 -24.03
N VAL A 475 -2.97 1.42 -22.98
CA VAL A 475 -2.23 1.60 -21.73
C VAL A 475 -2.96 0.87 -20.61
N GLU A 476 -2.29 -0.08 -19.98
CA GLU A 476 -2.79 -0.83 -18.83
C GLU A 476 -1.99 -0.45 -17.59
N ILE A 477 -2.66 0.08 -16.58
CA ILE A 477 -2.04 0.52 -15.32
C ILE A 477 -2.67 -0.28 -14.19
N ASP A 478 -1.84 -0.98 -13.41
CA ASP A 478 -2.29 -1.81 -12.29
C ASP A 478 -1.40 -1.64 -11.05
N HIS A 479 -2.01 -1.43 -9.87
CA HIS A 479 -1.31 -1.21 -8.60
C HIS A 479 -0.23 -0.12 -8.63
N CYS A 480 -0.49 1.01 -9.28
CA CYS A 480 0.47 2.08 -9.48
C CYS A 480 0.11 3.37 -8.73
N LEU A 481 1.13 4.17 -8.44
CA LEU A 481 1.00 5.55 -7.97
C LEU A 481 1.50 6.47 -9.08
N LEU A 482 0.63 7.29 -9.66
CA LEU A 482 0.96 8.06 -10.86
C LEU A 482 0.73 9.54 -10.63
N GLY A 483 1.63 10.37 -11.14
CA GLY A 483 1.31 11.76 -11.43
C GLY A 483 0.35 11.90 -12.60
N SER A 484 0.09 13.14 -13.03
CA SER A 484 -0.89 13.40 -14.08
C SER A 484 -0.53 12.78 -15.44
N LEU A 485 -1.56 12.42 -16.21
CA LEU A 485 -1.47 11.73 -17.49
C LEU A 485 -2.02 12.60 -18.63
N ARG A 486 -1.40 12.51 -19.80
CA ARG A 486 -1.88 13.13 -21.04
C ARG A 486 -1.89 12.08 -22.14
N ALA A 487 -3.02 11.98 -22.84
CA ALA A 487 -3.18 10.97 -23.88
C ALA A 487 -3.95 11.54 -25.06
N VAL A 488 -3.51 11.23 -26.28
CA VAL A 488 -4.27 11.56 -27.51
C VAL A 488 -5.60 10.81 -27.57
N ASP A 489 -6.54 11.35 -28.32
CA ASP A 489 -7.95 10.97 -28.28
C ASP A 489 -8.27 9.54 -28.80
N ASN A 490 -7.37 8.94 -29.57
CA ASN A 490 -7.42 7.55 -30.07
C ASN A 490 -6.51 6.61 -29.24
N THR A 491 -6.48 6.78 -27.92
CA THR A 491 -5.83 5.86 -26.98
C THR A 491 -6.87 5.21 -26.09
N ASP A 492 -6.60 3.97 -25.66
CA ASP A 492 -7.40 3.25 -24.68
C ASP A 492 -6.58 3.13 -23.40
N VAL A 493 -7.05 3.74 -22.32
CA VAL A 493 -6.36 3.76 -21.02
C VAL A 493 -7.21 3.02 -19.99
N SER A 494 -6.70 1.92 -19.48
CA SER A 494 -7.28 1.16 -18.36
C SER A 494 -6.44 1.35 -17.10
N ILE A 495 -7.10 1.72 -16.01
CA ILE A 495 -6.48 1.96 -14.71
C ILE A 495 -7.21 1.13 -13.66
N THR A 496 -6.48 0.24 -12.99
CA THR A 496 -6.98 -0.65 -11.95
C THR A 496 -6.15 -0.53 -10.68
N ASN A 497 -6.79 -0.56 -9.50
CA ASN A 497 -6.14 -0.59 -8.20
C ASN A 497 -5.05 0.48 -7.99
N SER A 498 -5.23 1.66 -8.57
CA SER A 498 -4.19 2.69 -8.69
C SER A 498 -4.64 4.06 -8.22
N LEU A 499 -3.67 4.92 -7.92
CA LEU A 499 -3.90 6.30 -7.54
C LEU A 499 -3.27 7.22 -8.60
N VAL A 500 -4.07 8.14 -9.13
CA VAL A 500 -3.64 9.20 -10.05
C VAL A 500 -3.73 10.54 -9.34
N ASP A 501 -2.62 11.26 -9.24
CA ASP A 501 -2.52 12.50 -8.49
C ASP A 501 -1.96 13.65 -9.33
N ALA A 502 -2.81 14.66 -9.55
CA ALA A 502 -2.44 15.92 -10.17
C ALA A 502 -1.91 16.95 -9.15
N THR A 503 -1.47 16.50 -7.97
CA THR A 503 -0.96 17.26 -6.81
C THR A 503 -1.98 18.15 -6.10
N ALA A 504 -3.14 18.39 -6.72
CA ALA A 504 -4.26 19.12 -6.14
C ALA A 504 -5.58 18.67 -6.79
N PRO A 505 -6.72 18.77 -6.07
CA PRO A 505 -8.04 18.48 -6.64
C PRO A 505 -8.39 19.34 -7.86
N THR A 506 -7.77 20.52 -7.99
CA THR A 506 -7.95 21.46 -9.11
C THR A 506 -6.93 21.28 -10.23
N GLY A 507 -5.91 20.43 -10.03
CA GLY A 507 -4.95 20.07 -11.07
C GLY A 507 -5.60 19.20 -12.16
N VAL A 508 -4.94 19.05 -13.30
CA VAL A 508 -5.45 18.22 -14.41
C VAL A 508 -4.83 16.83 -14.33
N ALA A 509 -5.61 15.85 -13.88
CA ALA A 509 -5.17 14.45 -13.72
C ALA A 509 -5.14 13.71 -15.06
N TYR A 510 -6.14 13.87 -15.91
CA TYR A 510 -6.23 13.21 -17.21
C TYR A 510 -6.88 14.13 -18.25
N ALA A 511 -6.24 14.33 -19.40
CA ALA A 511 -6.71 15.16 -20.50
C ALA A 511 -5.94 14.86 -21.81
N ALA A 512 -6.31 15.55 -22.90
CA ALA A 512 -5.51 15.61 -24.12
C ALA A 512 -4.15 16.29 -23.88
N LEU A 513 -3.27 16.27 -24.87
CA LEU A 513 -1.89 16.80 -24.77
C LEU A 513 -1.81 18.29 -24.39
N ASP A 514 -2.84 19.07 -24.72
CA ASP A 514 -2.96 20.49 -24.38
C ASP A 514 -3.39 20.75 -22.92
N GLY A 515 -3.81 19.70 -22.20
CA GLY A 515 -4.34 19.80 -20.84
C GLY A 515 -5.75 20.39 -20.75
N LEU A 516 -6.43 20.60 -21.89
CA LEU A 516 -7.77 21.19 -21.96
C LEU A 516 -8.76 20.28 -22.69
N GLY A 517 -8.36 19.71 -23.82
CA GLY A 517 -9.19 18.83 -24.63
C GLY A 517 -9.41 17.45 -24.01
N ALA A 518 -10.31 16.70 -24.64
CA ALA A 518 -10.65 15.35 -24.24
C ALA A 518 -9.51 14.36 -24.54
N GLY A 519 -8.99 13.71 -23.50
CA GLY A 519 -8.02 12.63 -23.66
C GLY A 519 -8.65 11.37 -24.26
N GLY A 520 -7.87 10.32 -24.50
CA GLY A 520 -8.37 9.02 -24.98
C GLY A 520 -9.45 8.38 -24.10
N VAL A 521 -9.96 7.24 -24.54
CA VAL A 521 -10.97 6.45 -23.84
C VAL A 521 -10.43 5.99 -22.48
N LEU A 522 -11.19 6.20 -21.41
CA LEU A 522 -10.79 5.89 -20.05
C LEU A 522 -11.68 4.79 -19.45
N SER A 523 -11.04 3.75 -18.89
CA SER A 523 -11.67 2.74 -18.03
C SER A 523 -10.95 2.76 -16.68
N ILE A 524 -11.69 2.95 -15.59
CA ILE A 524 -11.12 3.11 -14.25
C ILE A 524 -11.89 2.29 -13.22
N VAL A 525 -11.17 1.46 -12.47
CA VAL A 525 -11.76 0.51 -11.51
C VAL A 525 -10.93 0.49 -10.23
N ASN A 526 -11.57 0.61 -9.07
CA ASN A 526 -10.90 0.57 -7.76
C ASN A 526 -9.77 1.60 -7.65
N CYS A 527 -10.02 2.84 -8.06
CA CYS A 527 -8.98 3.87 -8.15
C CYS A 527 -9.36 5.16 -7.43
N THR A 528 -8.35 5.92 -7.05
CA THR A 528 -8.51 7.28 -6.54
C THR A 528 -7.85 8.26 -7.51
N VAL A 529 -8.62 9.23 -8.00
CA VAL A 529 -8.12 10.29 -8.88
C VAL A 529 -8.20 11.62 -8.13
N MET A 530 -7.05 12.22 -7.84
CA MET A 530 -6.93 13.57 -7.28
C MET A 530 -6.65 14.54 -8.42
N GLY A 531 -7.67 15.30 -8.82
CA GLY A 531 -7.59 16.21 -9.96
C GLY A 531 -8.67 15.98 -11.00
N LYS A 532 -8.82 16.97 -11.88
CA LYS A 532 -9.82 17.04 -12.94
C LYS A 532 -9.54 16.02 -14.06
N VAL A 533 -10.60 15.47 -14.63
CA VAL A 533 -10.54 14.45 -15.69
C VAL A 533 -11.38 14.89 -16.89
N HIS A 534 -10.78 14.94 -18.08
CA HIS A 534 -11.44 15.17 -19.34
C HIS A 534 -11.10 14.05 -20.33
N THR A 535 -12.09 13.27 -20.72
CA THR A 535 -11.93 12.11 -21.62
C THR A 535 -12.95 12.17 -22.75
N LYS A 536 -12.57 11.63 -23.91
CA LYS A 536 -13.46 11.46 -25.06
C LYS A 536 -14.63 10.56 -24.71
N ARG A 537 -14.36 9.50 -23.94
CA ARG A 537 -15.36 8.53 -23.49
C ARG A 537 -14.89 7.86 -22.20
N LEU A 538 -15.69 8.00 -21.15
CA LEU A 538 -15.54 7.18 -19.94
C LEU A 538 -16.23 5.82 -20.16
N ALA A 539 -15.48 4.80 -20.57
CA ALA A 539 -16.03 3.49 -20.88
C ALA A 539 -16.60 2.80 -19.63
N LEU A 540 -15.86 2.83 -18.52
CA LEU A 540 -16.29 2.30 -17.23
C LEU A 540 -15.64 3.11 -16.11
N ALA A 541 -16.42 3.48 -15.11
CA ALA A 541 -15.92 3.88 -13.79
C ALA A 541 -16.62 3.03 -12.73
N SER A 542 -15.86 2.25 -11.95
CA SER A 542 -16.38 1.38 -10.88
C SER A 542 -15.56 1.56 -9.60
N ASN A 543 -16.20 1.63 -8.43
CA ASN A 543 -15.53 1.72 -7.12
C ASN A 543 -14.47 2.82 -7.05
N THR A 544 -14.66 3.92 -7.80
CA THR A 544 -13.64 4.94 -8.03
C THR A 544 -14.01 6.24 -7.32
N ILE A 545 -13.01 6.92 -6.74
CA ILE A 545 -13.17 8.25 -6.16
C ILE A 545 -12.56 9.28 -7.10
N PHE A 546 -13.40 10.16 -7.66
CA PHE A 546 -12.94 11.37 -8.34
C PHE A 546 -12.89 12.52 -7.33
N ALA A 547 -11.72 12.76 -6.73
CA ALA A 547 -11.47 13.90 -5.86
C ALA A 547 -11.06 15.13 -6.70
N ALA A 548 -11.99 15.61 -7.52
CA ALA A 548 -11.80 16.73 -8.44
C ALA A 548 -12.62 17.96 -8.03
N ALA A 549 -12.08 19.15 -8.26
CA ALA A 549 -12.74 20.43 -8.05
C ALA A 549 -12.35 21.44 -9.13
N LEU A 550 -13.22 22.41 -9.38
CA LEU A 550 -12.93 23.55 -10.24
C LEU A 550 -12.50 24.76 -9.40
N THR A 551 -11.61 25.59 -9.91
CA THR A 551 -11.34 26.92 -9.34
C THR A 551 -12.35 27.96 -9.82
N ASN A 552 -12.45 29.11 -9.14
CA ASN A 552 -13.23 30.23 -9.66
C ASN A 552 -12.63 30.73 -10.98
N GLY A 553 -13.41 30.74 -12.06
CA GLY A 553 -12.92 31.12 -13.39
C GLY A 553 -12.03 30.06 -14.06
N ASP A 554 -12.18 28.78 -13.68
CA ASP A 554 -11.48 27.67 -14.34
C ASP A 554 -11.79 27.62 -15.85
N SER A 555 -10.82 27.18 -16.66
CA SER A 555 -11.00 26.97 -18.09
C SER A 555 -11.90 25.77 -18.40
N TRP A 556 -12.07 24.87 -17.42
CA TRP A 556 -12.93 23.71 -17.53
C TRP A 556 -14.33 24.01 -16.99
N SER A 557 -15.36 23.58 -17.72
CA SER A 557 -16.76 23.71 -17.31
C SER A 557 -17.18 22.69 -16.24
N HIS A 558 -16.51 21.53 -16.20
CA HIS A 558 -16.87 20.39 -15.36
C HIS A 558 -15.62 19.77 -14.74
N PRO A 559 -15.64 19.37 -13.45
CA PRO A 559 -14.49 18.75 -12.80
C PRO A 559 -14.17 17.35 -13.36
N VAL A 560 -15.20 16.59 -13.73
CA VAL A 560 -15.09 15.36 -14.51
C VAL A 560 -15.97 15.52 -15.75
N TRP A 561 -15.37 15.36 -16.93
CA TRP A 561 -16.00 15.61 -18.22
C TRP A 561 -15.73 14.46 -19.18
N SER A 562 -16.80 13.81 -19.63
CA SER A 562 -16.81 12.86 -20.74
C SER A 562 -17.63 13.43 -21.89
N ASP A 563 -17.04 13.49 -23.10
CA ASP A 563 -17.72 14.03 -24.29
C ASP A 563 -18.79 13.07 -24.83
N GLN A 564 -18.49 11.76 -24.87
CA GLN A 564 -19.39 10.73 -25.39
C GLN A 564 -20.10 9.98 -24.25
N ASN A 565 -21.27 10.45 -23.85
CA ASN A 565 -22.05 9.85 -22.74
C ASN A 565 -23.15 8.87 -23.18
N GLN A 566 -23.32 8.67 -24.48
CA GLN A 566 -24.27 7.68 -25.03
C GLN A 566 -23.77 6.23 -24.86
N GLN A 567 -22.50 6.06 -24.48
CA GLN A 567 -21.84 4.78 -24.25
C GLN A 567 -21.08 4.85 -22.93
N GLY A 568 -20.98 3.72 -22.23
CA GLY A 568 -20.27 3.60 -20.97
C GLY A 568 -21.17 3.68 -19.73
N CYS A 569 -20.56 3.47 -18.57
CA CYS A 569 -21.27 3.40 -17.28
C CYS A 569 -20.38 3.92 -16.15
N CYS A 570 -20.94 4.74 -15.26
CA CYS A 570 -20.31 5.10 -13.99
C CYS A 570 -21.14 4.48 -12.86
N ARG A 571 -20.52 3.64 -12.02
CA ARG A 571 -21.21 2.91 -10.96
C ARG A 571 -20.42 2.87 -9.67
N PHE A 572 -21.11 2.82 -8.53
CA PHE A 572 -20.51 2.64 -7.19
C PHE A 572 -19.30 3.55 -6.94
N SER A 573 -19.36 4.77 -7.46
CA SER A 573 -18.23 5.70 -7.51
C SER A 573 -18.63 7.03 -6.91
N PHE A 574 -17.66 7.78 -6.38
CA PHE A 574 -17.85 9.16 -5.97
C PHE A 574 -17.56 10.09 -7.15
N VAL A 575 -18.58 10.84 -7.58
CA VAL A 575 -18.50 11.79 -8.68
C VAL A 575 -18.80 13.20 -8.16
N PRO A 576 -17.89 14.18 -8.33
CA PRO A 576 -18.12 15.55 -7.92
C PRO A 576 -19.37 16.16 -8.56
N LEU A 577 -19.95 17.12 -7.86
CA LEU A 577 -21.08 17.91 -8.36
C LEU A 577 -20.72 18.57 -9.69
N ASN A 578 -21.72 18.79 -10.54
CA ASN A 578 -21.58 19.39 -11.86
C ASN A 578 -20.67 18.61 -12.82
N SER A 579 -20.35 17.34 -12.56
CA SER A 579 -19.64 16.49 -13.54
C SER A 579 -20.54 16.02 -14.67
N ILE A 580 -20.01 15.94 -15.88
CA ILE A 580 -20.66 15.29 -17.03
C ILE A 580 -20.01 13.92 -17.23
N VAL A 581 -20.76 12.87 -16.94
CA VAL A 581 -20.32 11.47 -17.08
C VAL A 581 -21.46 10.64 -17.71
N PRO A 582 -21.18 9.44 -18.22
CA PRO A 582 -22.22 8.49 -18.65
C PRO A 582 -23.19 8.14 -17.53
N ARG A 583 -24.19 7.31 -17.84
CA ARG A 583 -25.23 6.92 -16.89
C ARG A 583 -24.64 6.51 -15.54
N ARG A 584 -25.09 7.20 -14.49
CA ARG A 584 -24.71 6.94 -13.10
C ARG A 584 -25.59 5.85 -12.51
N TYR A 585 -24.99 4.90 -11.82
CA TYR A 585 -25.68 3.84 -11.10
C TYR A 585 -25.13 3.72 -9.68
N ARG A 586 -25.96 4.06 -8.68
CA ARG A 586 -25.56 4.01 -7.25
C ARG A 586 -24.28 4.81 -6.96
N CYS A 587 -24.09 5.93 -7.64
CA CYS A 587 -22.96 6.83 -7.39
C CYS A 587 -23.25 7.77 -6.23
N GLN A 588 -22.20 8.19 -5.53
CA GLN A 588 -22.26 9.22 -4.50
C GLN A 588 -21.87 10.58 -5.07
N PRO A 589 -22.49 11.70 -4.62
CA PRO A 589 -23.46 11.78 -3.52
C PRO A 589 -24.93 11.54 -3.92
N ASP A 590 -25.23 11.30 -5.21
CA ASP A 590 -26.58 11.21 -5.74
C ASP A 590 -27.44 10.16 -4.99
N LEU A 591 -26.91 8.97 -4.74
CA LEU A 591 -27.60 7.90 -4.01
C LEU A 591 -27.99 8.32 -2.58
N ALA A 592 -27.10 9.01 -1.86
CA ALA A 592 -27.37 9.48 -0.50
C ALA A 592 -28.40 10.62 -0.47
N VAL A 593 -28.45 11.43 -1.52
CA VAL A 593 -29.49 12.46 -1.69
C VAL A 593 -30.84 11.80 -1.92
N ASP A 594 -30.92 10.86 -2.87
CA ASP A 594 -32.16 10.15 -3.20
C ASP A 594 -32.72 9.41 -1.97
N ALA A 595 -31.86 8.74 -1.21
CA ALA A 595 -32.25 8.06 0.04
C ALA A 595 -32.78 9.05 1.10
N ALA A 596 -32.13 10.21 1.26
CA ALA A 596 -32.55 11.21 2.23
C ALA A 596 -33.86 11.91 1.85
N LEU A 597 -34.09 12.15 0.56
CA LEU A 597 -35.35 12.70 0.07
C LEU A 597 -36.49 11.70 0.25
N LEU A 598 -36.26 10.41 -0.03
CA LEU A 598 -37.24 9.36 0.21
C LEU A 598 -37.59 9.25 1.70
N GLU A 599 -36.60 9.29 2.59
CA GLU A 599 -36.81 9.25 4.04
C GLU A 599 -37.62 10.46 4.54
N ALA A 600 -37.34 11.65 4.02
CA ALA A 600 -38.05 12.87 4.40
C ALA A 600 -39.49 12.94 3.86
N ASP A 601 -39.82 12.20 2.80
CA ASP A 601 -41.17 12.11 2.22
C ASP A 601 -42.07 11.05 2.93
N LEU A 602 -41.48 10.12 3.70
CA LEU A 602 -42.22 9.09 4.48
C LEU A 602 -43.30 9.66 5.41
N PRO A 603 -43.11 10.77 6.16
CA PRO A 603 -44.21 11.42 6.86
C PRO A 603 -45.12 12.16 5.86
N LYS A 604 -46.11 11.46 5.29
CA LYS A 604 -47.15 11.93 4.33
C LYS A 604 -47.30 13.47 4.25
N GLY A 605 -46.45 14.08 3.43
CA GLY A 605 -46.45 15.50 3.13
C GLY A 605 -45.48 15.71 1.98
N SER A 606 -45.96 16.24 0.86
CA SER A 606 -45.10 16.50 -0.30
C SER A 606 -44.03 17.52 0.10
N LEU A 607 -42.76 17.12 0.03
CA LEU A 607 -41.63 18.03 0.24
C LEU A 607 -41.76 19.27 -0.66
N THR A 608 -41.64 20.46 -0.07
CA THR A 608 -41.62 21.70 -0.84
C THR A 608 -40.29 21.83 -1.61
N GLY A 609 -40.28 22.60 -2.70
CA GLY A 609 -39.05 22.86 -3.48
C GLY A 609 -37.86 23.34 -2.62
N PRO A 610 -38.03 24.30 -1.70
CA PRO A 610 -36.98 24.73 -0.80
C PRO A 610 -36.47 23.64 0.16
N GLU A 611 -37.35 22.77 0.68
CA GLU A 611 -36.95 21.66 1.56
C GLU A 611 -36.12 20.62 0.81
N THR A 612 -36.55 20.23 -0.38
CA THR A 612 -35.80 19.34 -1.27
C THR A 612 -34.41 19.90 -1.57
N GLN A 613 -34.32 21.20 -1.88
CA GLN A 613 -33.05 21.86 -2.13
C GLN A 613 -32.16 21.88 -0.88
N ALA A 614 -32.73 22.18 0.30
CA ALA A 614 -32.00 22.19 1.56
C ALA A 614 -31.42 20.81 1.90
N ILE A 615 -32.21 19.74 1.78
CA ILE A 615 -31.78 18.36 2.02
C ILE A 615 -30.66 17.97 1.03
N THR A 616 -30.86 18.28 -0.24
CA THR A 616 -29.88 18.01 -1.30
C THR A 616 -28.55 18.67 -1.01
N LEU A 617 -28.54 19.98 -0.73
CA LEU A 617 -27.33 20.72 -0.41
C LEU A 617 -26.65 20.22 0.86
N ALA A 618 -27.42 19.91 1.91
CA ALA A 618 -26.88 19.37 3.16
C ALA A 618 -26.19 18.01 2.95
N LYS A 619 -26.82 17.10 2.19
CA LYS A 619 -26.23 15.78 1.91
C LYS A 619 -25.02 15.87 0.99
N GLN A 620 -25.06 16.70 -0.06
CA GLN A 620 -23.92 16.93 -0.95
C GLN A 620 -22.73 17.63 -0.27
N ALA A 621 -22.99 18.45 0.76
CA ALA A 621 -21.93 19.04 1.58
C ALA A 621 -21.27 18.01 2.51
N ARG A 622 -22.07 17.09 3.08
CA ARG A 622 -21.58 16.06 4.02
C ARG A 622 -20.88 14.90 3.31
N VAL A 623 -21.44 14.38 2.22
CA VAL A 623 -20.94 13.19 1.52
C VAL A 623 -19.81 13.61 0.58
N ARG A 624 -18.60 13.68 1.13
CA ARG A 624 -17.37 14.02 0.40
C ARG A 624 -16.20 13.16 0.87
N PRO A 625 -15.28 12.78 -0.03
CA PRO A 625 -14.13 11.96 0.34
C PRO A 625 -13.21 12.74 1.27
N ALA A 626 -12.93 12.14 2.43
CA ALA A 626 -11.94 12.61 3.38
C ALA A 626 -10.77 11.61 3.42
N PHE A 627 -9.55 12.13 3.37
CA PHE A 627 -8.32 11.34 3.34
C PHE A 627 -7.49 11.67 4.57
N THR A 628 -6.84 10.67 5.17
CA THR A 628 -5.88 10.86 6.27
C THR A 628 -4.69 11.69 5.79
N ALA A 629 -4.16 11.39 4.61
CA ALA A 629 -3.14 12.17 3.93
C ALA A 629 -3.40 12.24 2.43
N ARG A 630 -3.19 13.43 1.85
CA ARG A 630 -3.40 13.70 0.41
C ARG A 630 -2.10 13.90 -0.37
N ARG A 631 -0.97 14.00 0.32
CA ARG A 631 0.31 14.32 -0.30
C ARG A 631 1.17 13.07 -0.41
N TYR A 632 1.72 12.84 -1.60
CA TYR A 632 2.71 11.79 -1.80
C TYR A 632 3.94 12.02 -0.90
N GLY A 633 4.45 10.96 -0.27
CA GLY A 633 5.53 11.02 0.73
C GLY A 633 5.03 10.95 2.18
N GLN A 634 3.75 11.24 2.45
CA GLN A 634 3.14 10.97 3.75
C GLN A 634 2.71 9.49 3.86
N ALA A 635 2.81 8.90 5.05
CA ALA A 635 2.60 7.47 5.25
C ALA A 635 1.18 7.00 4.87
N ALA A 636 0.15 7.76 5.26
CA ALA A 636 -1.25 7.43 4.98
C ALA A 636 -1.76 7.97 3.63
N TYR A 637 -0.86 8.17 2.65
CA TYR A 637 -1.19 8.80 1.37
C TYR A 637 -2.32 8.07 0.64
N GLY A 638 -3.40 8.81 0.34
CA GLY A 638 -4.59 8.30 -0.33
C GLY A 638 -5.53 7.47 0.56
N GLN A 639 -5.15 7.19 1.81
CA GLN A 639 -5.96 6.39 2.73
C GLN A 639 -7.19 7.20 3.16
N LEU A 640 -8.39 6.60 3.14
CA LEU A 640 -9.58 7.26 3.66
C LEU A 640 -9.45 7.51 5.17
N ALA A 641 -9.83 8.70 5.60
CA ALA A 641 -9.87 9.06 7.02
C ALA A 641 -10.96 8.25 7.75
N GLY A 642 -10.77 7.95 9.03
CA GLY A 642 -11.78 7.24 9.82
C GLY A 642 -13.13 7.99 9.92
N HIS A 643 -13.12 9.32 9.78
CA HIS A 643 -14.31 10.16 9.76
C HIS A 643 -14.89 10.38 8.34
N CYS A 644 -14.36 9.68 7.32
CA CYS A 644 -14.93 9.71 5.98
C CYS A 644 -16.38 9.16 6.04
N PRO A 645 -17.35 9.77 5.35
CA PRO A 645 -18.73 9.32 5.38
C PRO A 645 -18.87 7.83 5.01
N GLU A 646 -19.74 7.12 5.74
CA GLU A 646 -20.01 5.69 5.50
C GLU A 646 -20.48 5.42 4.06
N GLU A 647 -21.15 6.39 3.42
CA GLU A 647 -21.55 6.30 2.01
C GLU A 647 -20.38 6.11 1.04
N ILE A 648 -19.17 6.52 1.43
CA ILE A 648 -17.93 6.35 0.66
C ILE A 648 -17.12 5.18 1.20
N ARG A 649 -17.03 5.03 2.53
CA ARG A 649 -16.34 3.91 3.18
C ARG A 649 -16.98 2.56 2.86
N ARG A 650 -18.28 2.51 2.53
CA ARG A 650 -19.02 1.28 2.21
C ARG A 650 -19.76 1.35 0.87
N GLY A 651 -19.36 2.30 0.03
CA GLY A 651 -20.10 2.62 -1.19
C GLY A 651 -19.74 1.82 -2.42
N ALA A 652 -18.74 0.92 -2.32
CA ALA A 652 -18.39 0.02 -3.42
C ALA A 652 -19.50 -1.00 -3.71
N ASP A 653 -19.38 -1.73 -4.81
CA ASP A 653 -20.37 -2.72 -5.25
C ASP A 653 -20.55 -3.92 -4.31
N ASP A 654 -19.52 -4.21 -3.52
CA ASP A 654 -19.46 -5.29 -2.53
C ASP A 654 -19.42 -4.78 -1.07
N GLU A 655 -19.87 -3.54 -0.86
CA GLU A 655 -19.89 -2.84 0.44
C GLU A 655 -18.49 -2.53 1.02
N SER A 656 -17.42 -2.70 0.23
CA SER A 656 -16.07 -2.22 0.57
C SER A 656 -15.95 -0.69 0.42
N GLU A 657 -14.76 -0.18 0.75
CA GLU A 657 -14.42 1.21 0.48
C GLU A 657 -14.19 1.48 -1.00
N MET A 658 -14.61 2.66 -1.45
CA MET A 658 -14.25 3.15 -2.79
C MET A 658 -12.79 3.60 -2.81
N GLY A 659 -12.14 3.52 -3.97
CA GLY A 659 -10.80 4.08 -4.20
C GLY A 659 -9.70 3.03 -4.33
N VAL A 660 -8.44 3.50 -4.31
CA VAL A 660 -7.25 2.66 -4.50
C VAL A 660 -7.11 1.55 -3.44
N PHE A 661 -7.66 1.75 -2.24
CA PHE A 661 -7.59 0.81 -1.13
C PHE A 661 -8.79 -0.14 -1.05
N HIS A 662 -9.64 -0.18 -2.07
CA HIS A 662 -10.80 -1.08 -2.13
C HIS A 662 -10.47 -2.55 -1.78
N ASP A 663 -9.37 -3.08 -2.33
CA ASP A 663 -8.92 -4.47 -2.11
C ASP A 663 -8.30 -4.71 -0.71
N VAL A 664 -8.21 -3.67 0.12
CA VAL A 664 -7.91 -3.87 1.55
C VAL A 664 -9.13 -4.43 2.27
N PHE A 665 -10.35 -4.15 1.80
CA PHE A 665 -11.61 -4.57 2.43
C PHE A 665 -11.70 -4.12 3.90
N ALA A 666 -11.25 -2.89 4.17
CA ALA A 666 -11.19 -2.33 5.51
C ALA A 666 -12.54 -2.38 6.27
N PRO A 667 -13.69 -1.99 5.66
CA PRO A 667 -14.98 -2.07 6.35
C PRO A 667 -15.38 -3.49 6.72
N GLN A 668 -15.21 -4.45 5.80
CA GLN A 668 -15.56 -5.86 6.08
C GLN A 668 -14.66 -6.47 7.16
N ARG A 669 -13.37 -6.09 7.22
CA ARG A 669 -12.48 -6.49 8.32
C ARG A 669 -12.96 -5.95 9.67
N GLU A 670 -13.39 -4.69 9.72
CA GLU A 670 -13.96 -4.09 10.93
C GLU A 670 -15.27 -4.75 11.36
N ASP A 671 -16.14 -5.10 10.41
CA ASP A 671 -17.39 -5.81 10.69
C ASP A 671 -17.12 -7.22 11.23
N ASN A 672 -16.20 -7.96 10.60
CA ASN A 672 -15.79 -9.28 11.07
C ASN A 672 -15.26 -9.20 12.50
N LEU A 673 -14.40 -8.21 12.80
CA LEU A 673 -13.91 -8.00 14.15
C LEU A 673 -15.05 -7.68 15.12
N THR A 674 -15.97 -6.79 14.74
CA THR A 674 -17.12 -6.42 15.58
C THR A 674 -17.99 -7.63 15.92
N ILE A 675 -18.27 -8.49 14.93
CA ILE A 675 -19.02 -9.74 15.14
C ILE A 675 -18.26 -10.66 16.10
N ARG A 676 -16.94 -10.81 15.93
CA ARG A 676 -16.13 -11.64 16.85
C ARG A 676 -16.03 -11.07 18.25
N LEU A 677 -16.00 -9.75 18.40
CA LEU A 677 -15.99 -9.13 19.72
C LEU A 677 -17.25 -9.49 20.51
N GLN A 678 -18.42 -9.61 19.88
CA GLN A 678 -19.63 -10.09 20.57
C GLN A 678 -19.46 -11.50 21.15
N GLU A 679 -18.66 -12.35 20.50
CA GLU A 679 -18.36 -13.70 20.99
C GLU A 679 -17.32 -13.70 22.11
N TYR A 680 -16.32 -12.82 22.10
CA TYR A 680 -15.16 -12.91 23.01
C TYR A 680 -15.10 -11.85 24.11
N LEU A 681 -15.89 -10.79 24.00
CA LEU A 681 -15.96 -9.73 25.02
C LEU A 681 -16.68 -10.24 26.28
N ARG A 682 -16.22 -9.77 27.44
CA ARG A 682 -16.85 -10.10 28.73
C ARG A 682 -18.14 -9.31 28.91
N PHE A 683 -19.15 -9.92 29.52
CA PHE A 683 -20.40 -9.24 29.86
C PHE A 683 -20.15 -7.97 30.68
N GLY A 684 -20.81 -6.88 30.28
CA GLY A 684 -20.71 -5.57 30.94
C GLY A 684 -19.54 -4.70 30.44
N LEU A 685 -18.75 -5.16 29.48
CA LEU A 685 -17.75 -4.35 28.78
C LEU A 685 -18.28 -3.90 27.42
N GLU A 686 -17.82 -2.73 26.96
CA GLU A 686 -18.12 -2.13 25.67
C GLU A 686 -16.80 -1.96 24.90
N ALA A 687 -16.79 -2.30 23.63
CA ALA A 687 -15.60 -2.20 22.79
C ALA A 687 -15.74 -1.09 21.74
N GLY A 688 -14.69 -0.30 21.55
CA GLY A 688 -14.59 0.65 20.44
C GLY A 688 -13.36 0.38 19.58
N LEU A 689 -13.56 0.41 18.26
CA LEU A 689 -12.48 0.33 17.28
C LEU A 689 -11.94 1.74 17.00
N PHE A 690 -10.63 1.93 17.08
CA PHE A 690 -9.95 3.18 16.76
C PHE A 690 -8.81 2.92 15.78
N HIS A 691 -8.55 3.84 14.86
CA HIS A 691 -7.38 3.75 13.99
C HIS A 691 -6.21 4.49 14.64
N ALA A 692 -5.08 3.78 14.80
CA ALA A 692 -3.80 4.38 15.12
C ALA A 692 -3.13 4.84 13.82
N THR A 693 -2.61 6.06 13.81
CA THR A 693 -1.94 6.69 12.66
C THR A 693 -0.54 7.12 13.01
#